data_AF-A0A1Q7X0M6-F1
#
_entry.id   AF-A0A1Q7X0M6-F1
#
_cell.length_a   1.000
_cell.length_b   1.000
_cell.length_c   1.000
_cell.angle_alpha   90.00
_cell.angle_beta   90.00
_cell.angle_gamma   90.00
#
_symmetry.space_group_name_H-M   'P 1'
#
loop_
_entity.id
_entity.type
_entity.pdbx_description
1 polymer ?
#
loop_
_entity_poly.entity_id
_entity_poly.type
_entity_poly.pdbx_seq_one_letter_code
_entity_poly.pdbx_strand_id
1 'polypeptide(L)'
;MGTSIRPTSPRGRLYEVLKARKVEFRFFHAVTRLGLDAKDRRVVEIEVVPQIGQAAMGYEPLIDVGGLPCWPNEPIWDRLDGGKQLREVGADFEGNPNPLDRKATRLRLGTEFDQVVLAIPVGALAPLCGELMERDERFRRGIESAKTVRTQAFQLWLKKSSEQLGWAYGENSVTGCYVEPLDTYCDMTHLIPHELWDRGASVRSIAYFCGVLDDRPGEGADDARRRVRANAVEFLNRDSGVLWPRASKRAGAFDWGVLADPAGARGEKRLESQYWRANVSAWERYVLTPAGLVNERLPSNDSGFDNLVLAGDWTKNGIDGGCVEAAVTSGMQAAGKLTGLKRPITGQSPRWLQPAPGQLPAYVEYGGRATAPGPFLSLKGRLRSFLLEGERTRIEDLVRRTLDEPAGPEVAYRAIGSNVLLMVGGFERVSSMASPFDRWGSVSEIMAAFWVPVIAGRDLGETFLAERLGLAAPYVFVDNPMSYLGGRETYGYAKTMGRFDPPDGIGERQRMEAFGGDFGRDEGAAWRLFLEISADGKKGSASERADSLDGPEALVRQLAPQALERNAKGEVVLPGVRLAASLLDDMLEGRIRQVFLKQFRDAAQGTRACYQSVVEAPIELKRVSLRRSSRDWDVMIRPLDSHPIGQEMGVTSQRAILALDGELDMVVETGVEIGRVAASASPVTVVEGPPHRSAADSIVELIRSMAGRISCELPGLGRFRWW
;
A
#
# COMPACT_ATOMS: atom_id res chain seq x y z
N MET A 1 -31.55 -26.15 28.84
CA MET A 1 -30.63 -25.00 29.01
C MET A 1 -30.48 -24.38 27.65
N GLY A 2 -30.75 -23.08 27.49
CA GLY A 2 -30.54 -22.40 26.22
C GLY A 2 -29.07 -22.56 25.85
N THR A 3 -28.78 -23.36 24.82
CA THR A 3 -27.47 -23.35 24.18
C THR A 3 -27.29 -21.93 23.68
N SER A 4 -26.44 -21.16 24.36
CA SER A 4 -25.99 -19.87 23.86
C SER A 4 -25.28 -20.12 22.53
N ILE A 5 -26.03 -19.90 21.47
CA ILE A 5 -25.57 -20.04 20.11
C ILE A 5 -24.83 -18.75 19.79
N ARG A 6 -23.62 -18.84 19.23
CA ARG A 6 -23.01 -17.66 18.62
C ARG A 6 -23.99 -17.18 17.55
N PRO A 7 -24.57 -15.97 17.66
CA PRO A 7 -25.55 -15.53 16.69
C PRO A 7 -24.92 -15.63 15.30
N THR A 8 -25.55 -16.44 14.45
CA THR A 8 -25.23 -16.66 13.03
C THR A 8 -23.75 -16.49 12.68
N SER A 9 -22.88 -17.38 13.16
CA SER A 9 -21.47 -17.29 12.79
C SER A 9 -21.32 -17.62 11.29
N PRO A 10 -20.76 -16.72 10.45
CA PRO A 10 -20.43 -17.06 9.06
C PRO A 10 -19.53 -18.30 8.95
N ARG A 11 -18.87 -18.69 10.05
CA ARG A 11 -18.05 -19.90 10.18
C ARG A 11 -18.80 -21.19 9.82
N GLY A 12 -20.08 -21.31 10.19
CA GLY A 12 -20.89 -22.50 9.86
C GLY A 12 -21.04 -22.67 8.35
N ARG A 13 -21.43 -21.59 7.66
CA ARG A 13 -21.55 -21.58 6.20
C ARG A 13 -20.20 -21.71 5.49
N LEU A 14 -19.15 -21.08 6.00
CA LEU A 14 -17.80 -21.24 5.45
C LEU A 14 -17.35 -22.70 5.54
N TYR A 15 -17.55 -23.35 6.68
CA TYR A 15 -17.28 -24.78 6.85
C TYR A 15 -18.09 -25.63 5.86
N GLU A 16 -19.39 -25.39 5.71
CA GLU A 16 -20.22 -26.15 4.75
C GLU A 16 -19.76 -25.99 3.31
N VAL A 17 -19.39 -24.78 2.89
CA VAL A 17 -18.85 -24.53 1.54
C VAL A 17 -17.55 -25.30 1.33
N LEU A 18 -16.66 -25.32 2.31
CA LEU A 18 -15.41 -26.08 2.24
C LEU A 18 -15.66 -27.59 2.25
N LYS A 19 -16.58 -28.10 3.09
CA LYS A 19 -17.02 -29.51 3.11
C LYS A 19 -17.60 -29.91 1.76
N ALA A 20 -18.45 -29.08 1.15
CA ALA A 20 -19.02 -29.32 -0.18
C ALA A 20 -17.95 -29.33 -1.28
N ARG A 21 -16.87 -28.55 -1.09
CA ARG A 21 -15.66 -28.58 -1.94
C ARG A 21 -14.70 -29.73 -1.59
N LYS A 22 -15.13 -30.67 -0.74
CA LYS A 22 -14.37 -31.85 -0.32
C LYS A 22 -13.08 -31.54 0.44
N VAL A 23 -13.01 -30.39 1.10
CA VAL A 23 -11.93 -30.11 2.06
C VAL A 23 -12.06 -31.08 3.23
N GLU A 24 -10.97 -31.75 3.54
CA GLU A 24 -10.89 -32.66 4.68
C GLU A 24 -10.58 -31.86 5.96
N PHE A 25 -11.40 -32.08 6.99
CA PHE A 25 -11.22 -31.44 8.29
C PHE A 25 -10.78 -32.48 9.33
N ARG A 26 -9.64 -32.21 9.98
CA ARG A 26 -9.11 -33.00 11.10
C ARG A 26 -9.34 -32.23 12.41
N PHE A 27 -10.55 -32.33 12.96
CA PHE A 27 -10.89 -31.72 14.25
C PHE A 27 -10.11 -32.36 15.41
N PHE A 28 -9.93 -31.64 16.51
CA PHE A 28 -9.20 -32.11 17.70
C PHE A 28 -7.73 -32.47 17.42
N HIS A 29 -7.05 -31.65 16.61
CA HIS A 29 -5.64 -31.79 16.28
C HIS A 29 -4.94 -30.46 16.58
N ALA A 30 -3.97 -30.48 17.49
CA ALA A 30 -3.16 -29.32 17.82
C ALA A 30 -1.80 -29.41 17.13
N VAL A 31 -1.50 -28.46 16.25
CA VAL A 31 -0.14 -28.30 15.72
C VAL A 31 0.76 -27.81 16.85
N THR A 32 1.93 -28.42 17.00
CA THR A 32 2.88 -28.12 18.09
C THR A 32 4.26 -27.70 17.58
N ARG A 33 4.61 -28.01 16.32
CA ARG A 33 5.87 -27.57 15.70
C ARG A 33 5.81 -27.63 14.17
N LEU A 34 6.43 -26.65 13.51
CA LEU A 34 6.80 -26.70 12.09
C LEU A 34 8.31 -26.92 11.97
N GLY A 35 8.71 -28.07 11.41
CA GLY A 35 10.10 -28.46 11.22
C GLY A 35 10.63 -28.08 9.84
N LEU A 36 11.83 -27.50 9.81
CA LEU A 36 12.49 -27.06 8.57
C LEU A 36 13.50 -28.07 8.04
N ASP A 37 13.76 -27.97 6.74
CA ASP A 37 14.93 -28.60 6.15
C ASP A 37 16.24 -27.95 6.64
N ALA A 38 17.30 -28.76 6.75
CA ALA A 38 18.61 -28.29 7.19
C ALA A 38 19.30 -27.39 6.14
N LYS A 39 19.00 -27.57 4.85
CA LYS A 39 19.66 -26.89 3.73
C LYS A 39 18.73 -25.93 3.00
N ASP A 40 17.49 -26.34 2.76
CA ASP A 40 16.50 -25.56 2.01
C ASP A 40 15.58 -24.75 2.92
N ARG A 41 14.90 -23.75 2.36
CA ARG A 41 13.92 -22.92 3.08
C ARG A 41 12.51 -23.49 2.94
N ARG A 42 12.35 -24.76 3.33
CA ARG A 42 11.09 -25.51 3.24
C ARG A 42 10.68 -26.12 4.56
N VAL A 43 9.38 -26.10 4.85
CA VAL A 43 8.76 -26.87 5.93
C VAL A 43 8.68 -28.32 5.47
N VAL A 44 9.37 -29.22 6.16
CA VAL A 44 9.45 -30.66 5.81
C VAL A 44 8.68 -31.56 6.76
N GLU A 45 8.36 -31.07 7.95
CA GLU A 45 7.67 -31.82 9.00
C GLU A 45 6.65 -30.92 9.72
N ILE A 46 5.45 -31.44 10.01
CA ILE A 46 4.47 -30.79 10.89
C ILE A 46 4.17 -31.75 12.03
N GLU A 47 4.46 -31.32 13.26
CA GLU A 47 4.15 -32.09 14.46
C GLU A 47 2.75 -31.75 14.96
N VAL A 48 1.92 -32.77 15.13
CA VAL A 48 0.51 -32.66 15.46
C VAL A 48 0.17 -33.59 16.62
N VAL A 49 -0.43 -33.03 17.67
CA VAL A 49 -1.01 -33.79 18.77
C VAL A 49 -2.50 -34.04 18.47
N PRO A 50 -2.91 -35.30 18.26
CA PRO A 50 -4.33 -35.64 18.23
C PRO A 50 -4.87 -35.52 19.66
N GLN A 51 -5.70 -34.53 19.93
CA GLN A 51 -6.30 -34.28 21.26
C GLN A 51 -7.28 -35.39 21.64
N ILE A 52 -7.90 -36.02 20.64
CA ILE A 52 -8.73 -37.22 20.75
C ILE A 52 -8.16 -38.27 19.79
N GLY A 53 -8.36 -39.57 20.07
CA GLY A 53 -7.90 -40.67 19.20
C GLY A 53 -8.61 -40.73 17.84
N GLN A 54 -8.70 -41.92 17.23
CA GLN A 54 -9.37 -42.12 15.93
C GLN A 54 -10.84 -41.66 15.88
N ALA A 55 -11.45 -41.47 17.04
CA ALA A 55 -12.82 -40.98 17.24
C ALA A 55 -13.13 -39.57 16.71
N ALA A 56 -12.13 -38.77 16.32
CA ALA A 56 -12.36 -37.46 15.71
C ALA A 56 -12.72 -37.53 14.21
N MET A 57 -12.49 -38.66 13.54
CA MET A 57 -12.76 -38.80 12.11
C MET A 57 -14.27 -38.74 11.82
N GLY A 58 -14.68 -37.76 11.02
CA GLY A 58 -16.10 -37.56 10.67
C GLY A 58 -16.91 -36.80 11.71
N TYR A 59 -16.27 -36.16 12.70
CA TYR A 59 -16.96 -35.30 13.65
C TYR A 59 -17.72 -34.16 12.93
N GLU A 60 -19.01 -34.07 13.19
CA GLU A 60 -19.86 -32.99 12.67
C GLU A 60 -19.96 -31.88 13.72
N PRO A 61 -19.37 -30.69 13.49
CA PRO A 61 -19.21 -29.68 14.54
C PRO A 61 -20.42 -28.75 14.69
N LEU A 62 -21.48 -28.93 13.90
CA LEU A 62 -22.60 -28.00 13.79
C LEU A 62 -23.88 -28.54 14.42
N ILE A 63 -24.68 -27.63 14.96
CA ILE A 63 -26.07 -27.86 15.36
C ILE A 63 -27.02 -27.01 14.51
N ASP A 64 -28.25 -27.46 14.30
CA ASP A 64 -29.28 -26.66 13.63
C ASP A 64 -29.93 -25.70 14.63
N VAL A 65 -30.06 -24.44 14.22
CA VAL A 65 -30.75 -23.39 14.96
C VAL A 65 -31.68 -22.66 14.00
N GLY A 66 -32.93 -23.10 13.95
CA GLY A 66 -33.95 -22.45 13.12
C GLY A 66 -33.65 -22.59 11.63
N GLY A 67 -33.11 -23.74 11.22
CA GLY A 67 -32.67 -23.97 9.83
C GLY A 67 -31.30 -23.38 9.51
N LEU A 68 -30.58 -22.84 10.50
CA LEU A 68 -29.22 -22.32 10.33
C LEU A 68 -28.17 -23.25 10.97
N PRO A 69 -27.11 -23.60 10.24
CA PRO A 69 -26.00 -24.39 10.75
C PRO A 69 -25.10 -23.53 11.64
N CYS A 70 -25.10 -23.81 12.94
CA CYS A 70 -24.44 -23.00 13.96
C CYS A 70 -23.35 -23.76 14.72
N TRP A 71 -22.28 -23.04 15.07
CA TRP A 71 -21.22 -23.57 15.93
C TRP A 71 -21.63 -23.45 17.41
N PRO A 72 -21.68 -24.55 18.17
CA PRO A 72 -21.99 -24.50 19.59
C PRO A 72 -20.86 -23.85 20.40
N ASN A 73 -21.13 -23.45 21.64
CA ASN A 73 -20.15 -22.86 22.54
C ASN A 73 -19.26 -23.88 23.27
N GLU A 74 -19.57 -25.17 23.13
CA GLU A 74 -18.80 -26.32 23.62
C GLU A 74 -18.75 -27.40 22.53
N PRO A 75 -17.78 -28.34 22.59
CA PRO A 75 -17.84 -29.55 21.78
C PRO A 75 -19.17 -30.30 21.98
N ILE A 76 -19.66 -30.93 20.92
CA ILE A 76 -20.84 -31.78 20.95
C ILE A 76 -20.41 -33.13 21.53
N TRP A 77 -20.39 -33.22 22.85
CA TRP A 77 -19.87 -34.37 23.60
C TRP A 77 -20.45 -35.71 23.16
N ASP A 78 -21.74 -35.77 22.83
CA ASP A 78 -22.40 -37.01 22.39
C ASP A 78 -21.88 -37.54 21.03
N ARG A 79 -21.17 -36.70 20.27
CA ARG A 79 -20.54 -37.07 18.99
C ARG A 79 -19.05 -37.45 19.17
N LEU A 80 -18.56 -37.47 20.40
CA LEU A 80 -17.19 -37.88 20.74
C LEU A 80 -17.20 -39.25 21.39
N ASP A 81 -16.26 -40.10 20.98
CA ASP A 81 -16.02 -41.36 21.69
C ASP A 81 -15.55 -41.07 23.13
N GLY A 82 -16.21 -41.70 24.10
CA GLY A 82 -15.99 -41.42 25.52
C GLY A 82 -16.35 -39.98 25.93
N GLY A 83 -17.17 -39.27 25.17
CA GLY A 83 -17.46 -37.84 25.38
C GLY A 83 -18.01 -37.51 26.78
N LYS A 84 -18.80 -38.40 27.39
CA LYS A 84 -19.28 -38.23 28.77
C LYS A 84 -18.13 -38.23 29.77
N GLN A 85 -17.24 -39.21 29.69
CA GLN A 85 -16.06 -39.32 30.55
C GLN A 85 -15.13 -38.11 30.35
N LEU A 86 -14.90 -37.71 29.09
CA LEU A 86 -14.08 -36.53 28.76
C LEU A 86 -14.66 -35.25 29.36
N ARG A 87 -15.98 -35.10 29.34
CA ARG A 87 -16.67 -33.98 29.98
C ARG A 87 -16.57 -34.03 31.50
N GLU A 88 -16.70 -35.21 32.11
CA GLU A 88 -16.61 -35.41 33.56
C GLU A 88 -15.22 -35.09 34.11
N VAL A 89 -14.15 -35.44 33.39
CA VAL A 89 -12.77 -35.09 33.77
C VAL A 89 -12.41 -33.64 33.45
N GLY A 90 -13.32 -32.86 32.86
CA GLY A 90 -13.12 -31.45 32.56
C GLY A 90 -12.12 -31.21 31.42
N ALA A 91 -12.05 -32.09 30.43
CA ALA A 91 -11.15 -31.91 29.28
C ALA A 91 -11.48 -30.62 28.51
N ASP A 92 -10.52 -29.70 28.41
CA ASP A 92 -10.64 -28.46 27.66
C ASP A 92 -9.78 -28.50 26.39
N PHE A 93 -10.41 -28.87 25.27
CA PHE A 93 -9.75 -28.94 23.97
C PHE A 93 -9.53 -27.56 23.33
N GLU A 94 -10.22 -26.51 23.78
CA GLU A 94 -10.05 -25.15 23.27
C GLU A 94 -9.03 -24.35 24.08
N GLY A 95 -8.75 -24.71 25.33
CA GLY A 95 -7.79 -24.04 26.21
C GLY A 95 -6.45 -24.79 26.39
N ASN A 96 -6.43 -26.11 26.16
CA ASN A 96 -5.23 -26.93 26.28
C ASN A 96 -4.96 -27.71 24.96
N PRO A 97 -3.77 -27.59 24.34
CA PRO A 97 -3.47 -28.30 23.10
C PRO A 97 -3.24 -29.81 23.30
N ASN A 98 -3.02 -30.27 24.54
CA ASN A 98 -2.86 -31.69 24.86
C ASN A 98 -3.44 -32.05 26.25
N PRO A 99 -4.77 -31.97 26.45
CA PRO A 99 -5.39 -32.17 27.76
C PRO A 99 -5.34 -33.62 28.26
N LEU A 100 -4.93 -34.56 27.41
CA LEU A 100 -4.90 -36.00 27.71
C LEU A 100 -3.49 -36.60 27.57
N ASP A 101 -2.44 -35.76 27.55
CA ASP A 101 -1.03 -36.16 27.44
C ASP A 101 -0.75 -37.18 26.32
N ARG A 102 -1.38 -36.98 25.16
CA ARG A 102 -1.25 -37.85 24.01
C ARG A 102 0.06 -37.62 23.28
N LYS A 103 0.57 -38.69 22.66
CA LYS A 103 1.79 -38.65 21.86
C LYS A 103 1.55 -37.91 20.54
N ALA A 104 2.49 -37.04 20.18
CA ALA A 104 2.49 -36.35 18.90
C ALA A 104 2.74 -37.31 17.72
N THR A 105 2.20 -36.92 16.57
CA THR A 105 2.38 -37.54 15.25
C THR A 105 3.00 -36.54 14.29
N ARG A 106 3.58 -37.01 13.20
CA ARG A 106 4.33 -36.17 12.26
C ARG A 106 3.85 -36.36 10.84
N LEU A 107 3.48 -35.27 10.20
CA LEU A 107 3.22 -35.21 8.76
C LEU A 107 4.53 -34.85 8.05
N ARG A 108 4.80 -35.43 6.89
CA ARG A 108 6.02 -35.25 6.11
C ARG A 108 5.73 -34.71 4.72
N LEU A 109 6.61 -33.81 4.27
CA LEU A 109 6.56 -33.25 2.92
C LEU A 109 6.64 -34.34 1.84
N GLY A 110 5.79 -34.25 0.83
CA GLY A 110 5.70 -35.18 -0.30
C GLY A 110 5.02 -36.53 0.04
N THR A 111 4.61 -36.73 1.29
CA THR A 111 3.82 -37.90 1.71
C THR A 111 2.43 -37.46 2.19
N GLU A 112 2.36 -36.57 3.19
CA GLU A 112 1.09 -36.11 3.75
C GLU A 112 0.74 -34.67 3.36
N PHE A 113 1.71 -33.86 2.91
CA PHE A 113 1.46 -32.50 2.43
C PHE A 113 2.52 -32.04 1.44
N ASP A 114 2.17 -31.06 0.61
CA ASP A 114 3.09 -30.39 -0.34
C ASP A 114 3.27 -28.90 -0.02
N GLN A 115 2.20 -28.25 0.42
CA GLN A 115 2.13 -26.81 0.70
C GLN A 115 1.52 -26.59 2.08
N VAL A 116 1.95 -25.54 2.76
CA VAL A 116 1.50 -25.17 4.10
C VAL A 116 0.83 -23.79 4.07
N VAL A 117 -0.41 -23.72 4.55
CA VAL A 117 -1.10 -22.45 4.85
C VAL A 117 -1.12 -22.28 6.36
N LEU A 118 -0.30 -21.38 6.89
CA LEU A 118 -0.27 -21.08 8.30
C LEU A 118 -1.35 -20.07 8.66
N ALA A 119 -2.52 -20.60 9.06
CA ALA A 119 -3.70 -19.83 9.46
C ALA A 119 -3.94 -19.80 10.99
N ILE A 120 -2.87 -20.01 11.77
CA ILE A 120 -2.92 -20.03 13.24
C ILE A 120 -2.73 -18.59 13.77
N PRO A 121 -3.52 -18.13 14.77
CA PRO A 121 -3.37 -16.79 15.32
C PRO A 121 -1.98 -16.56 15.93
N VAL A 122 -1.47 -15.34 15.77
CA VAL A 122 -0.06 -15.01 16.05
C VAL A 122 0.38 -15.25 17.48
N GLY A 123 -0.53 -15.11 18.45
CA GLY A 123 -0.22 -15.35 19.86
C GLY A 123 0.26 -16.78 20.15
N ALA A 124 -0.07 -17.75 19.29
CA ALA A 124 0.35 -19.13 19.41
C ALA A 124 1.61 -19.48 18.58
N LEU A 125 2.11 -18.59 17.72
CA LEU A 125 3.09 -18.96 16.69
C LEU A 125 4.52 -19.12 17.21
N ALA A 126 4.95 -18.35 18.21
CA ALA A 126 6.32 -18.40 18.72
C ALA A 126 6.81 -19.83 19.08
N PRO A 127 6.07 -20.62 19.89
CA PRO A 127 6.49 -22.00 20.18
C PRO A 127 6.39 -22.94 18.97
N LEU A 128 5.49 -22.68 18.02
CA LEU A 128 5.27 -23.53 16.84
C LEU A 128 6.34 -23.32 15.76
N CYS A 129 6.86 -22.09 15.66
CA CYS A 129 7.67 -21.61 14.55
C CYS A 129 9.12 -21.32 14.96
N GLY A 130 9.62 -21.89 16.06
CA GLY A 130 10.97 -21.61 16.58
C GLY A 130 12.06 -21.71 15.51
N GLU A 131 12.08 -22.79 14.73
CA GLU A 131 13.05 -22.98 13.64
C GLU A 131 12.90 -21.93 12.52
N LEU A 132 11.68 -21.48 12.22
CA LEU A 132 11.42 -20.45 11.21
C LEU A 132 11.94 -19.09 11.70
N MET A 133 11.72 -18.78 12.97
CA MET A 133 12.21 -17.56 13.61
C MET A 133 13.74 -17.53 13.70
N GLU A 134 14.38 -18.67 13.98
CA GLU A 134 15.85 -18.79 13.96
C GLU A 134 16.43 -18.63 12.55
N ARG A 135 15.72 -19.12 11.52
CA ARG A 135 16.19 -19.10 10.13
C ARG A 135 15.95 -17.79 9.40
N ASP A 136 14.94 -17.01 9.80
CA ASP A 136 14.56 -15.76 9.15
C ASP A 136 14.29 -14.65 10.18
N GLU A 137 15.16 -13.66 10.19
CA GLU A 137 15.03 -12.51 11.08
C GLU A 137 13.72 -11.73 10.86
N ARG A 138 13.27 -11.55 9.61
CA ARG A 138 12.00 -10.84 9.35
C ARG A 138 10.82 -11.62 9.93
N PHE A 139 10.85 -12.95 9.80
CA PHE A 139 9.83 -13.81 10.40
C PHE A 139 9.82 -13.67 11.92
N ARG A 140 10.98 -13.74 12.56
CA ARG A 140 11.11 -13.50 13.99
C ARG A 140 10.56 -12.13 14.41
N ARG A 141 10.97 -11.05 13.75
CA ARG A 141 10.48 -9.70 14.06
C ARG A 141 8.97 -9.56 13.84
N GLY A 142 8.42 -10.17 12.79
CA GLY A 142 6.99 -10.18 12.52
C GLY A 142 6.18 -10.86 13.61
N ILE A 143 6.67 -11.97 14.17
CA ILE A 143 5.99 -12.67 15.28
C ILE A 143 6.17 -11.93 16.61
N GLU A 144 7.37 -11.47 16.95
CA GLU A 144 7.67 -10.80 18.23
C GLU A 144 7.03 -9.40 18.37
N SER A 145 6.86 -8.70 17.23
CA SER A 145 6.23 -7.37 17.19
C SER A 145 4.71 -7.44 17.21
N ALA A 146 4.10 -8.56 16.83
CA ALA A 146 2.65 -8.74 16.79
C ALA A 146 2.06 -8.84 18.20
N LYS A 147 1.80 -7.67 18.81
CA LYS A 147 1.22 -7.57 20.15
C LYS A 147 -0.22 -8.07 20.15
N THR A 148 -0.58 -8.80 21.19
CA THR A 148 -1.94 -9.32 21.37
C THR A 148 -2.42 -9.08 22.80
N VAL A 149 -3.74 -9.02 22.99
CA VAL A 149 -4.36 -8.82 24.30
C VAL A 149 -5.46 -9.85 24.55
N ARG A 150 -5.64 -10.27 25.80
CA ARG A 150 -6.83 -11.07 26.17
C ARG A 150 -8.07 -10.20 26.07
N THR A 151 -9.19 -10.82 25.76
CA THR A 151 -10.47 -10.11 25.68
C THR A 151 -11.49 -10.76 26.57
N GLN A 152 -12.49 -9.97 26.96
CA GLN A 152 -13.66 -10.42 27.67
C GLN A 152 -14.90 -9.98 26.91
N ALA A 153 -15.95 -10.79 26.96
CA ALA A 153 -17.22 -10.45 26.36
C ALA A 153 -18.39 -11.06 27.13
N PHE A 154 -19.53 -10.39 27.06
CA PHE A 154 -20.81 -10.97 27.46
C PHE A 154 -21.93 -10.49 26.53
N GLN A 155 -22.92 -11.36 26.34
CA GLN A 155 -24.13 -11.08 25.57
C GLN A 155 -25.35 -11.31 26.46
N LEU A 156 -26.26 -10.36 26.44
CA LEU A 156 -27.50 -10.36 27.21
C LEU A 156 -28.70 -10.42 26.28
N TRP A 157 -29.68 -11.24 26.64
CA TRP A 157 -31.00 -11.26 26.02
C TRP A 157 -31.98 -10.62 27.00
N LEU A 158 -32.66 -9.56 26.55
CA LEU A 158 -33.49 -8.72 27.42
C LEU A 158 -34.96 -8.82 27.02
N LYS A 159 -35.86 -8.73 28.01
CA LYS A 159 -37.32 -8.78 27.83
C LYS A 159 -37.95 -7.43 27.47
N LYS A 160 -37.14 -6.38 27.40
CA LYS A 160 -37.53 -5.02 27.01
C LYS A 160 -36.81 -4.70 25.70
N SER A 161 -37.45 -3.95 24.81
CA SER A 161 -36.74 -3.41 23.63
C SER A 161 -35.71 -2.36 24.06
N SER A 162 -34.77 -2.03 23.18
CA SER A 162 -33.75 -1.00 23.43
C SER A 162 -34.38 0.36 23.77
N GLU A 163 -35.45 0.74 23.09
CA GLU A 163 -36.24 1.94 23.41
C GLU A 163 -36.86 1.89 24.83
N GLN A 164 -37.41 0.74 25.22
CA GLN A 164 -37.96 0.52 26.56
C GLN A 164 -36.89 0.55 27.66
N LEU A 165 -35.64 0.20 27.32
CA LEU A 165 -34.47 0.35 28.17
C LEU A 165 -33.97 1.80 28.25
N GLY A 166 -34.40 2.66 27.32
CA GLY A 166 -34.03 4.07 27.24
C GLY A 166 -32.84 4.36 26.32
N TRP A 167 -32.47 3.41 25.46
CA TRP A 167 -31.46 3.63 24.42
C TRP A 167 -31.99 4.62 23.37
N ALA A 168 -31.21 5.67 23.09
CA ALA A 168 -31.65 6.79 22.26
C ALA A 168 -31.33 6.64 20.76
N TYR A 169 -30.58 5.60 20.39
CA TYR A 169 -30.15 5.36 19.02
C TYR A 169 -30.92 4.18 18.40
N GLY A 170 -30.87 4.07 17.06
CA GLY A 170 -31.52 2.97 16.35
C GLY A 170 -30.96 1.60 16.74
N GLU A 171 -31.73 0.56 16.43
CA GLU A 171 -31.22 -0.82 16.46
C GLU A 171 -29.98 -0.96 15.56
N ASN A 172 -29.12 -1.95 15.84
CA ASN A 172 -27.86 -2.15 15.12
C ASN A 172 -26.86 -0.97 15.26
N SER A 173 -26.89 -0.29 16.41
CA SER A 173 -25.91 0.72 16.80
C SER A 173 -24.75 0.10 17.60
N VAL A 174 -23.57 0.69 17.48
CA VAL A 174 -22.41 0.39 18.32
C VAL A 174 -21.92 1.66 19.02
N THR A 175 -21.50 1.54 20.27
CA THR A 175 -20.72 2.56 20.98
C THR A 175 -19.43 1.92 21.47
N GLY A 176 -18.33 2.68 21.37
CA GLY A 176 -17.01 2.28 21.84
C GLY A 176 -16.42 3.38 22.73
N CYS A 177 -15.28 3.09 23.36
CA CYS A 177 -14.57 4.02 24.24
C CYS A 177 -15.45 4.55 25.40
N TYR A 178 -16.40 3.77 25.89
CA TYR A 178 -17.32 4.20 26.93
C TYR A 178 -16.68 4.18 28.33
N VAL A 179 -16.51 2.99 28.92
CA VAL A 179 -15.86 2.81 30.23
C VAL A 179 -15.11 1.48 30.27
N GLU A 180 -13.86 1.55 30.73
CA GLU A 180 -13.05 0.35 30.89
C GLU A 180 -13.49 -0.48 32.11
N PRO A 181 -13.39 -1.82 32.06
CA PRO A 181 -12.75 -2.62 31.01
C PRO A 181 -13.71 -3.15 29.92
N LEU A 182 -14.97 -2.71 29.91
CA LEU A 182 -16.04 -3.16 28.99
C LEU A 182 -16.58 -1.94 28.23
N ASP A 183 -15.72 -1.38 27.40
CA ASP A 183 -15.88 -0.06 26.79
C ASP A 183 -16.67 -0.08 25.49
N THR A 184 -17.02 -1.27 25.01
CA THR A 184 -17.79 -1.47 23.78
C THR A 184 -19.15 -2.09 24.09
N TYR A 185 -20.21 -1.45 23.59
CA TYR A 185 -21.58 -1.97 23.58
C TYR A 185 -22.12 -1.98 22.15
N CYS A 186 -22.78 -3.07 21.77
CA CYS A 186 -23.48 -3.17 20.51
C CYS A 186 -24.91 -3.67 20.72
N ASP A 187 -25.86 -2.96 20.12
CA ASP A 187 -27.25 -3.37 20.01
C ASP A 187 -27.39 -4.41 18.89
N MET A 188 -27.61 -5.66 19.28
CA MET A 188 -27.72 -6.81 18.39
C MET A 188 -29.18 -7.24 18.19
N THR A 189 -30.17 -6.36 18.43
CA THR A 189 -31.61 -6.67 18.35
C THR A 189 -32.02 -7.24 16.98
N HIS A 190 -31.32 -6.83 15.92
CA HIS A 190 -31.52 -7.36 14.57
C HIS A 190 -31.27 -8.88 14.44
N LEU A 191 -30.63 -9.53 15.42
CA LEU A 191 -30.37 -10.97 15.43
C LEU A 191 -31.52 -11.80 16.01
N ILE A 192 -32.50 -11.18 16.68
CA ILE A 192 -33.65 -11.89 17.29
C ILE A 192 -34.36 -12.87 16.34
N PRO A 193 -34.62 -12.54 15.06
CA PRO A 193 -35.24 -13.47 14.12
C PRO A 193 -34.47 -14.78 13.90
N HIS A 194 -33.19 -14.82 14.26
CA HIS A 194 -32.30 -15.97 14.11
C HIS A 194 -32.03 -16.71 15.44
N GLU A 195 -32.68 -16.30 16.53
CA GLU A 195 -32.54 -16.91 17.84
C GLU A 195 -33.67 -17.93 18.10
N LEU A 196 -33.34 -19.04 18.77
CA LEU A 196 -34.32 -20.03 19.23
C LEU A 196 -34.50 -19.95 20.75
N TRP A 197 -35.41 -19.08 21.20
CA TRP A 197 -35.86 -19.03 22.59
C TRP A 197 -37.25 -19.65 22.74
N ASP A 198 -37.51 -20.28 23.89
CA ASP A 198 -38.85 -20.74 24.23
C ASP A 198 -39.84 -19.57 24.18
N ARG A 199 -41.07 -19.81 23.70
CA ARG A 199 -42.11 -18.76 23.56
C ARG A 199 -42.37 -17.96 24.85
N GLY A 200 -42.08 -18.53 26.01
CA GLY A 200 -42.21 -17.86 27.32
C GLY A 200 -41.09 -16.87 27.66
N ALA A 201 -39.93 -16.90 26.99
CA ALA A 201 -38.78 -16.07 27.30
C ALA A 201 -38.94 -14.60 26.84
N SER A 202 -39.78 -14.35 25.82
CA SER A 202 -40.15 -13.02 25.32
C SER A 202 -38.98 -12.02 25.17
N VAL A 203 -37.89 -12.47 24.53
CA VAL A 203 -36.74 -11.62 24.19
C VAL A 203 -37.17 -10.52 23.22
N ARG A 204 -36.76 -9.28 23.51
CA ARG A 204 -37.08 -8.07 22.74
C ARG A 204 -35.87 -7.22 22.35
N SER A 205 -34.72 -7.43 22.98
CA SER A 205 -33.43 -6.89 22.51
C SER A 205 -32.29 -7.83 22.88
N ILE A 206 -31.18 -7.68 22.18
CA ILE A 206 -29.93 -8.40 22.42
C ILE A 206 -28.83 -7.36 22.55
N ALA A 207 -28.02 -7.49 23.60
CA ALA A 207 -26.94 -6.57 23.89
C ALA A 207 -25.61 -7.30 23.99
N TYR A 208 -24.63 -6.92 23.18
CA TYR A 208 -23.28 -7.46 23.23
C TYR A 208 -22.33 -6.45 23.84
N PHE A 209 -21.47 -6.91 24.74
CA PHE A 209 -20.42 -6.10 25.37
C PHE A 209 -19.09 -6.81 25.24
N CYS A 210 -18.03 -6.04 25.00
CA CYS A 210 -16.68 -6.56 25.04
C CYS A 210 -15.68 -5.49 25.43
N GLY A 211 -14.47 -5.95 25.76
CA GLY A 211 -13.32 -5.08 25.98
C GLY A 211 -12.08 -5.88 26.37
N VAL A 212 -11.05 -5.15 26.81
CA VAL A 212 -9.76 -5.71 27.19
C VAL A 212 -9.88 -6.47 28.51
N LEU A 213 -9.24 -7.63 28.57
CA LEU A 213 -8.95 -8.32 29.83
C LEU A 213 -7.44 -8.22 30.08
N ASP A 214 -7.00 -7.26 30.90
CA ASP A 214 -5.58 -7.02 31.21
C ASP A 214 -4.88 -8.31 31.67
N ASP A 215 -3.64 -8.54 31.21
CA ASP A 215 -2.80 -9.66 31.63
C ASP A 215 -2.35 -9.52 33.09
N ARG A 216 -2.63 -10.53 33.92
CA ARG A 216 -2.25 -10.57 35.34
C ARG A 216 -1.31 -11.75 35.61
N PRO A 217 -0.09 -11.52 36.13
CA PRO A 217 0.84 -12.60 36.43
C PRO A 217 0.22 -13.66 37.35
N GLY A 218 0.36 -14.94 36.97
CA GLY A 218 -0.14 -16.07 37.75
C GLY A 218 -1.65 -16.33 37.67
N GLU A 219 -2.41 -15.52 36.92
CA GLU A 219 -3.86 -15.73 36.74
C GLU A 219 -4.14 -16.86 35.73
N GLY A 220 -4.72 -17.96 36.22
CA GLY A 220 -5.17 -19.07 35.38
C GLY A 220 -6.46 -18.77 34.62
N ALA A 221 -6.85 -19.68 33.70
CA ALA A 221 -8.06 -19.54 32.89
C ALA A 221 -9.35 -19.45 33.75
N ASP A 222 -9.44 -20.25 34.81
CA ASP A 222 -10.60 -20.23 35.72
C ASP A 222 -10.69 -18.94 36.54
N ASP A 223 -9.56 -18.38 36.97
CA ASP A 223 -9.50 -17.08 37.65
C ASP A 223 -9.95 -15.96 36.71
N ALA A 224 -9.42 -15.96 35.48
CA ALA A 224 -9.83 -15.02 34.45
C ALA A 224 -11.33 -15.12 34.15
N ARG A 225 -11.88 -16.35 34.07
CA ARG A 225 -13.31 -16.60 33.89
C ARG A 225 -14.14 -16.03 35.05
N ARG A 226 -13.72 -16.26 36.31
CA ARG A 226 -14.36 -15.64 37.49
C ARG A 226 -14.31 -14.11 37.43
N ARG A 227 -13.20 -13.55 36.97
CA ARG A 227 -13.03 -12.09 36.83
C ARG A 227 -13.93 -11.50 35.75
N VAL A 228 -14.09 -12.14 34.60
CA VAL A 228 -15.04 -11.68 33.57
C VAL A 228 -16.45 -11.63 34.11
N ARG A 229 -16.88 -12.65 34.86
CA ARG A 229 -18.19 -12.65 35.51
C ARG A 229 -18.32 -11.48 36.50
N ALA A 230 -17.29 -11.23 37.32
CA ALA A 230 -17.28 -10.11 38.27
C ALA A 230 -17.36 -8.75 37.55
N ASN A 231 -16.55 -8.56 36.50
CA ASN A 231 -16.55 -7.34 35.68
C ASN A 231 -17.92 -7.08 35.04
N ALA A 232 -18.59 -8.12 34.53
CA ALA A 232 -19.92 -7.99 33.94
C ALA A 232 -20.97 -7.56 34.98
N VAL A 233 -20.94 -8.14 36.18
CA VAL A 233 -21.83 -7.76 37.29
C VAL A 233 -21.57 -6.31 37.73
N GLU A 234 -20.30 -5.92 37.87
CA GLU A 234 -19.91 -4.56 38.25
C GLU A 234 -20.37 -3.54 37.20
N PHE A 235 -20.08 -3.79 35.92
CA PHE A 235 -20.48 -2.93 34.81
C PHE A 235 -22.00 -2.76 34.78
N LEU A 236 -22.76 -3.85 34.90
CA LEU A 236 -24.23 -3.77 34.88
C LEU A 236 -24.74 -2.92 36.04
N ASN A 237 -24.25 -3.13 37.25
CA ASN A 237 -24.72 -2.40 38.42
C ASN A 237 -24.29 -0.93 38.44
N ARG A 238 -23.10 -0.59 37.92
CA ARG A 238 -22.50 0.75 38.04
C ARG A 238 -22.68 1.61 36.79
N ASP A 239 -22.44 1.03 35.62
CA ASP A 239 -22.19 1.81 34.41
C ASP A 239 -23.33 1.68 33.37
N SER A 240 -24.08 0.57 33.37
CA SER A 240 -25.12 0.34 32.35
C SER A 240 -26.26 1.37 32.37
N GLY A 241 -26.47 2.09 33.47
CA GLY A 241 -27.54 3.09 33.61
C GLY A 241 -27.43 4.28 32.66
N VAL A 242 -26.23 4.59 32.14
CA VAL A 242 -26.07 5.63 31.11
C VAL A 242 -26.60 5.16 29.77
N LEU A 243 -26.33 3.89 29.42
CA LEU A 243 -26.82 3.27 28.19
C LEU A 243 -28.32 2.97 28.30
N TRP A 244 -28.76 2.48 29.46
CA TRP A 244 -30.11 1.99 29.73
C TRP A 244 -30.71 2.62 30.99
N PRO A 245 -31.07 3.91 30.96
CA PRO A 245 -31.57 4.63 32.14
C PRO A 245 -32.87 4.05 32.70
N ARG A 246 -33.63 3.28 31.90
CA ARG A 246 -34.88 2.61 32.31
C ARG A 246 -34.68 1.13 32.69
N ALA A 247 -33.42 0.70 32.78
CA ALA A 247 -33.01 -0.61 33.31
C ALA A 247 -32.43 -0.51 34.73
N SER A 248 -32.50 0.65 35.39
CA SER A 248 -32.11 0.83 36.79
C SER A 248 -33.33 0.87 37.72
N LYS A 249 -33.18 0.32 38.93
CA LYS A 249 -34.17 0.46 40.02
C LYS A 249 -34.03 1.85 40.68
N ARG A 250 -35.00 2.22 41.54
CA ARG A 250 -35.02 3.51 42.28
C ARG A 250 -33.75 3.83 43.10
N ALA A 251 -32.86 2.85 43.32
CA ALA A 251 -31.58 3.01 44.02
C ALA A 251 -30.34 3.02 43.09
N GLY A 252 -30.52 3.20 41.78
CA GLY A 252 -29.43 3.21 40.78
C GLY A 252 -28.95 1.81 40.33
N ALA A 253 -29.15 0.78 41.16
CA ALA A 253 -28.76 -0.60 40.85
C ALA A 253 -29.50 -1.18 39.63
N PHE A 254 -28.82 -2.06 38.88
CA PHE A 254 -29.37 -2.73 37.70
C PHE A 254 -30.62 -3.56 38.04
N ASP A 255 -31.65 -3.42 37.22
CA ASP A 255 -32.84 -4.25 37.30
C ASP A 255 -32.61 -5.58 36.59
N TRP A 256 -32.01 -6.55 37.28
CA TRP A 256 -31.86 -7.93 36.82
C TRP A 256 -33.16 -8.57 36.28
N GLY A 257 -34.33 -8.06 36.67
CA GLY A 257 -35.62 -8.49 36.16
C GLY A 257 -35.82 -8.23 34.67
N VAL A 258 -35.01 -7.39 34.02
CA VAL A 258 -35.07 -7.15 32.57
C VAL A 258 -34.44 -8.28 31.75
N LEU A 259 -33.58 -9.11 32.34
CA LEU A 259 -32.95 -10.23 31.63
C LEU A 259 -33.95 -11.37 31.40
N ALA A 260 -33.92 -11.93 30.19
CA ALA A 260 -34.61 -13.16 29.86
C ALA A 260 -33.94 -14.33 30.59
N ASP A 261 -34.72 -15.12 31.32
CA ASP A 261 -34.19 -16.21 32.13
C ASP A 261 -35.22 -17.33 32.26
N PRO A 262 -35.09 -18.40 31.45
CA PRO A 262 -35.98 -19.55 31.49
C PRO A 262 -35.89 -20.33 32.82
N ALA A 263 -34.76 -20.23 33.54
CA ALA A 263 -34.57 -20.92 34.81
C ALA A 263 -35.30 -20.24 35.98
N GLY A 264 -35.88 -19.04 35.77
CA GLY A 264 -36.67 -18.34 36.79
C GLY A 264 -35.86 -17.88 38.01
N ALA A 265 -34.54 -17.73 37.87
CA ALA A 265 -33.65 -17.23 38.90
C ALA A 265 -33.96 -15.77 39.30
N ARG A 266 -33.37 -15.33 40.42
CA ARG A 266 -33.56 -13.99 40.98
C ARG A 266 -32.22 -13.25 41.09
N GLY A 267 -32.25 -11.94 40.86
CA GLY A 267 -31.07 -11.07 40.96
C GLY A 267 -29.95 -11.47 39.99
N GLU A 268 -28.71 -11.32 40.44
CA GLU A 268 -27.49 -11.58 39.66
C GLU A 268 -27.41 -12.99 39.09
N LYS A 269 -28.07 -13.99 39.72
CA LYS A 269 -28.12 -15.37 39.20
C LYS A 269 -28.75 -15.48 37.83
N ARG A 270 -29.49 -14.47 37.37
CA ARG A 270 -30.01 -14.39 35.99
C ARG A 270 -28.92 -14.31 34.93
N LEU A 271 -27.70 -13.88 35.32
CA LEU A 271 -26.54 -13.87 34.44
C LEU A 271 -26.14 -15.27 33.97
N GLU A 272 -26.46 -16.33 34.72
CA GLU A 272 -26.13 -17.72 34.36
C GLU A 272 -26.96 -18.25 33.17
N SER A 273 -28.06 -17.55 32.82
CA SER A 273 -28.84 -17.82 31.61
C SER A 273 -28.41 -16.94 30.43
N GLN A 274 -27.36 -16.13 30.61
CA GLN A 274 -26.75 -15.29 29.58
C GLN A 274 -25.41 -15.88 29.14
N TYR A 275 -24.76 -15.22 28.18
CA TYR A 275 -23.47 -15.67 27.66
C TYR A 275 -22.36 -14.74 28.11
N TRP A 276 -21.24 -15.31 28.51
CA TRP A 276 -20.05 -14.57 28.86
C TRP A 276 -18.82 -15.47 28.73
N ARG A 277 -17.68 -14.90 28.33
CA ARG A 277 -16.45 -15.64 28.06
C ARG A 277 -15.20 -14.79 28.31
N ALA A 278 -14.18 -15.45 28.84
CA ALA A 278 -12.80 -14.95 28.85
C ALA A 278 -12.03 -15.60 27.69
N ASN A 279 -11.41 -14.80 26.85
CA ASN A 279 -10.56 -15.26 25.74
C ASN A 279 -9.11 -15.12 26.19
N VAL A 280 -8.54 -16.22 26.71
CA VAL A 280 -7.27 -16.21 27.44
C VAL A 280 -6.18 -16.98 26.70
N SER A 281 -6.57 -17.95 25.87
CA SER A 281 -5.63 -18.85 25.19
C SER A 281 -4.86 -18.10 24.11
N ALA A 282 -3.65 -18.55 23.81
CA ALA A 282 -2.76 -17.89 22.84
C ALA A 282 -3.40 -17.67 21.45
N TRP A 283 -4.35 -18.53 21.05
CA TRP A 283 -5.09 -18.47 19.78
C TRP A 283 -6.46 -17.75 19.88
N GLU A 284 -6.83 -17.20 21.02
CA GLU A 284 -8.10 -16.46 21.21
C GLU A 284 -7.88 -14.95 21.37
N ARG A 285 -6.63 -14.52 21.52
CA ARG A 285 -6.25 -13.15 21.81
C ARG A 285 -6.49 -12.25 20.59
N TYR A 286 -6.85 -11.00 20.85
CA TYR A 286 -7.04 -9.99 19.82
C TYR A 286 -5.69 -9.42 19.39
N VAL A 287 -5.47 -9.29 18.07
CA VAL A 287 -4.24 -8.75 17.50
C VAL A 287 -4.29 -7.22 17.46
N LEU A 288 -3.29 -6.58 18.07
CA LEU A 288 -3.18 -5.13 18.14
C LEU A 288 -2.42 -4.55 16.94
N THR A 289 -2.59 -3.24 16.73
CA THR A 289 -1.89 -2.45 15.72
C THR A 289 -1.15 -1.29 16.37
N PRO A 290 -0.08 -1.54 17.16
CA PRO A 290 0.71 -0.45 17.74
C PRO A 290 1.42 0.36 16.66
N ALA A 291 1.58 1.67 16.89
CA ALA A 291 2.27 2.57 15.97
C ALA A 291 3.68 2.06 15.62
N GLY A 292 4.03 2.11 14.33
CA GLY A 292 5.32 1.66 13.80
C GLY A 292 5.46 0.14 13.62
N LEU A 293 4.79 -0.69 14.43
CA LEU A 293 4.99 -2.15 14.41
C LEU A 293 4.34 -2.87 13.23
N VAL A 294 3.41 -2.21 12.54
CA VAL A 294 2.78 -2.76 11.33
C VAL A 294 3.81 -3.05 10.23
N ASN A 295 4.89 -2.28 10.16
CA ASN A 295 5.94 -2.45 9.16
C ASN A 295 6.75 -3.73 9.34
N GLU A 296 6.70 -4.34 10.53
CA GLU A 296 7.35 -5.62 10.82
C GLU A 296 6.49 -6.83 10.40
N ARG A 297 5.19 -6.62 10.11
CA ARG A 297 4.32 -7.72 9.69
C ARG A 297 4.74 -8.26 8.33
N LEU A 298 4.71 -9.59 8.19
CA LEU A 298 4.99 -10.25 6.92
C LEU A 298 3.76 -10.25 6.01
N PRO A 299 3.91 -10.01 4.70
CA PRO A 299 2.84 -10.24 3.72
C PRO A 299 2.47 -11.71 3.62
N SER A 300 1.19 -11.99 3.36
CA SER A 300 0.64 -13.36 3.24
C SER A 300 1.36 -14.22 2.18
N ASN A 301 1.85 -13.59 1.12
CA ASN A 301 2.50 -14.21 -0.02
C ASN A 301 4.04 -14.22 0.04
N ASP A 302 4.62 -13.72 1.13
CA ASP A 302 6.07 -13.59 1.31
C ASP A 302 6.48 -13.97 2.74
N SER A 303 6.32 -15.26 3.07
CA SER A 303 6.74 -15.83 4.35
C SER A 303 8.26 -15.96 4.49
N GLY A 304 9.00 -15.92 3.38
CA GLY A 304 10.41 -16.28 3.30
C GLY A 304 10.68 -17.78 3.17
N PHE A 305 9.67 -18.64 3.05
CA PHE A 305 9.82 -20.09 2.88
C PHE A 305 9.03 -20.60 1.67
N ASP A 306 9.60 -21.53 0.90
CA ASP A 306 9.15 -21.83 -0.47
C ASP A 306 7.76 -22.48 -0.52
N ASN A 307 7.43 -23.30 0.48
CA ASN A 307 6.17 -24.05 0.56
C ASN A 307 5.26 -23.58 1.69
N LEU A 308 5.42 -22.33 2.14
CA LEU A 308 4.64 -21.76 3.24
C LEU A 308 4.04 -20.40 2.84
N VAL A 309 2.73 -20.27 2.97
CA VAL A 309 2.03 -18.99 2.91
C VAL A 309 1.35 -18.70 4.24
N LEU A 310 1.21 -17.41 4.56
CA LEU A 310 0.65 -16.96 5.83
C LEU A 310 -0.79 -16.51 5.63
N ALA A 311 -1.65 -16.78 6.61
CA ALA A 311 -3.02 -16.30 6.60
C ALA A 311 -3.43 -15.83 8.00
N GLY A 312 -3.88 -14.58 8.12
CA GLY A 312 -4.36 -14.05 9.40
C GLY A 312 -4.40 -12.53 9.43
N ASP A 313 -5.16 -12.00 10.39
CA ASP A 313 -5.28 -10.58 10.69
C ASP A 313 -3.97 -9.94 11.22
N TRP A 314 -2.97 -10.77 11.52
CA TRP A 314 -1.62 -10.39 11.91
C TRP A 314 -0.64 -10.23 10.74
N THR A 315 -1.03 -10.59 9.52
CA THR A 315 -0.21 -10.37 8.31
C THR A 315 -0.30 -8.92 7.82
N LYS A 316 0.63 -8.52 6.95
CA LYS A 316 0.64 -7.21 6.30
C LYS A 316 -0.36 -7.17 5.13
N ASN A 317 -1.28 -6.21 5.18
CA ASN A 317 -2.20 -5.89 4.09
C ASN A 317 -2.59 -4.39 4.14
N GLY A 318 -3.73 -4.00 3.56
CA GLY A 318 -4.21 -2.62 3.54
C GLY A 318 -5.18 -2.25 4.67
N ILE A 319 -5.58 -3.23 5.49
CA ILE A 319 -6.44 -3.02 6.66
C ILE A 319 -5.57 -3.02 7.93
N ASP A 320 -4.55 -3.90 7.99
CA ASP A 320 -3.52 -3.92 9.03
C ASP A 320 -4.07 -3.87 10.49
N GLY A 321 -5.27 -4.41 10.70
CA GLY A 321 -6.00 -4.41 11.98
C GLY A 321 -6.51 -5.79 12.38
N GLY A 322 -6.63 -6.06 13.69
CA GLY A 322 -7.25 -7.28 14.22
C GLY A 322 -8.72 -7.37 13.86
N CYS A 323 -9.07 -7.95 12.72
CA CYS A 323 -10.44 -8.05 12.26
C CYS A 323 -10.62 -9.17 11.24
N VAL A 324 -11.88 -9.56 11.00
CA VAL A 324 -12.22 -10.62 10.05
C VAL A 324 -11.84 -10.21 8.63
N GLU A 325 -12.03 -8.94 8.28
CA GLU A 325 -11.74 -8.37 6.97
C GLU A 325 -10.25 -8.49 6.63
N ALA A 326 -9.36 -8.15 7.58
CA ALA A 326 -7.92 -8.32 7.40
C ALA A 326 -7.54 -9.80 7.22
N ALA A 327 -8.13 -10.70 8.00
CA ALA A 327 -7.89 -12.13 7.86
C ALA A 327 -8.37 -12.68 6.50
N VAL A 328 -9.52 -12.22 6.00
CA VAL A 328 -10.05 -12.60 4.67
C VAL A 328 -9.14 -12.09 3.57
N THR A 329 -8.75 -10.80 3.62
CA THR A 329 -7.80 -10.21 2.67
C THR A 329 -6.49 -10.98 2.64
N SER A 330 -5.96 -11.34 3.82
CA SER A 330 -4.75 -12.15 3.95
C SER A 330 -4.91 -13.53 3.31
N GLY A 331 -6.02 -14.23 3.59
CA GLY A 331 -6.32 -15.51 2.97
C GLY A 331 -6.43 -15.43 1.44
N MET A 332 -7.01 -14.35 0.91
CA MET A 332 -7.08 -14.12 -0.54
C MET A 332 -5.70 -13.88 -1.15
N GLN A 333 -4.81 -13.14 -0.48
CA GLN A 333 -3.42 -12.95 -0.92
C GLN A 333 -2.64 -14.28 -0.91
N ALA A 334 -2.79 -15.09 0.14
CA ALA A 334 -2.19 -16.42 0.24
C ALA A 334 -2.68 -17.34 -0.90
N ALA A 335 -3.99 -17.33 -1.18
CA ALA A 335 -4.57 -18.07 -2.30
C ALA A 335 -4.02 -17.60 -3.66
N GLY A 336 -3.83 -16.29 -3.84
CA GLY A 336 -3.21 -15.73 -5.05
C GLY A 336 -1.80 -16.25 -5.27
N LYS A 337 -0.99 -16.38 -4.21
CA LYS A 337 0.35 -16.97 -4.28
C LYS A 337 0.32 -18.45 -4.66
N LEU A 338 -0.55 -19.24 -4.04
CA LEU A 338 -0.63 -20.68 -4.28
C LEU A 338 -1.20 -21.04 -5.65
N THR A 339 -2.17 -20.27 -6.14
CA THR A 339 -2.89 -20.59 -7.38
C THR A 339 -2.36 -19.86 -8.61
N GLY A 340 -1.57 -18.79 -8.43
CA GLY A 340 -1.16 -17.88 -9.50
C GLY A 340 -2.29 -16.98 -10.02
N LEU A 341 -3.53 -17.13 -9.53
CA LEU A 341 -4.68 -16.35 -9.96
C LEU A 341 -4.66 -14.96 -9.32
N LYS A 342 -4.41 -13.93 -10.12
CA LYS A 342 -4.49 -12.52 -9.70
C LYS A 342 -5.93 -12.04 -9.82
N ARG A 343 -6.52 -11.61 -8.69
CA ARG A 343 -7.82 -10.93 -8.64
C ARG A 343 -7.67 -9.64 -7.82
N PRO A 344 -8.44 -8.58 -8.12
CA PRO A 344 -8.51 -7.42 -7.24
C PRO A 344 -8.98 -7.85 -5.84
N ILE A 345 -8.26 -7.44 -4.80
CA ILE A 345 -8.60 -7.72 -3.40
C ILE A 345 -8.81 -6.38 -2.70
N THR A 346 -10.04 -6.13 -2.23
CA THR A 346 -10.34 -4.96 -1.39
C THR A 346 -9.52 -5.03 -0.11
N GLY A 347 -8.92 -3.92 0.30
CA GLY A 347 -8.06 -3.90 1.49
C GLY A 347 -6.68 -4.51 1.28
N GLN A 348 -6.24 -4.80 0.04
CA GLN A 348 -4.88 -5.32 -0.22
C GLN A 348 -3.77 -4.30 0.04
N SER A 349 -4.05 -3.02 -0.20
CA SER A 349 -3.17 -1.86 0.04
C SER A 349 -4.00 -0.79 0.75
N PRO A 350 -3.41 0.04 1.63
CA PRO A 350 -4.11 1.11 2.37
C PRO A 350 -4.85 2.11 1.47
N ARG A 351 -4.57 2.13 0.17
CA ARG A 351 -5.24 2.98 -0.82
C ARG A 351 -6.68 2.58 -1.13
N TRP A 352 -7.16 1.46 -0.63
CA TRP A 352 -8.55 1.02 -0.84
C TRP A 352 -9.60 2.00 -0.29
N LEU A 353 -9.22 2.91 0.61
CA LEU A 353 -10.04 4.03 1.09
C LEU A 353 -9.99 5.27 0.18
N GLN A 354 -9.05 5.32 -0.77
CA GLN A 354 -8.99 6.40 -1.75
C GLN A 354 -9.98 6.10 -2.88
N PRO A 355 -10.69 7.12 -3.40
CA PRO A 355 -11.55 6.94 -4.55
C PRO A 355 -10.72 6.45 -5.73
N ALA A 356 -11.14 5.35 -6.35
CA ALA A 356 -10.60 4.91 -7.63
C ALA A 356 -10.81 6.00 -8.69
N PRO A 357 -10.06 6.02 -9.80
CA PRO A 357 -10.23 7.05 -10.85
C PRO A 357 -11.68 7.23 -11.33
N GLY A 358 -12.47 6.16 -11.42
CA GLY A 358 -13.89 6.22 -11.80
C GLY A 358 -14.84 6.79 -10.72
N GLN A 359 -14.34 7.04 -9.51
CA GLN A 359 -15.07 7.66 -8.40
C GLN A 359 -14.68 9.13 -8.19
N LEU A 360 -13.69 9.63 -8.93
CA LEU A 360 -13.32 11.05 -8.89
C LEU A 360 -14.42 11.90 -9.58
N PRO A 361 -14.52 13.20 -9.23
CA PRO A 361 -15.35 14.12 -9.99
C PRO A 361 -14.97 14.11 -11.47
N ALA A 362 -15.97 14.23 -12.35
CA ALA A 362 -15.73 14.30 -13.78
C ALA A 362 -14.87 15.52 -14.13
N TYR A 363 -13.89 15.35 -15.02
CA TYR A 363 -13.15 16.48 -15.59
C TYR A 363 -14.11 17.34 -16.43
N VAL A 364 -14.17 18.63 -16.15
CA VAL A 364 -15.06 19.57 -16.84
C VAL A 364 -14.27 20.26 -17.95
N GLU A 365 -14.63 19.97 -19.20
CA GLU A 365 -14.06 20.63 -20.38
C GLU A 365 -14.58 22.06 -20.52
N TYR A 366 -13.72 23.07 -20.39
CA TYR A 366 -14.09 24.48 -20.57
C TYR A 366 -12.94 25.34 -21.13
N GLY A 367 -13.27 26.50 -21.69
CA GLY A 367 -12.28 27.47 -22.16
C GLY A 367 -11.48 27.01 -23.39
N GLY A 368 -10.21 27.43 -23.48
CA GLY A 368 -9.29 26.99 -24.52
C GLY A 368 -8.87 25.54 -24.29
N ARG A 369 -9.45 24.62 -25.06
CA ARG A 369 -9.24 23.17 -24.95
C ARG A 369 -7.87 22.77 -25.48
N ALA A 370 -6.85 22.99 -24.66
CA ALA A 370 -5.46 22.74 -25.01
C ALA A 370 -4.95 21.34 -24.60
N THR A 371 -5.80 20.55 -23.95
CA THR A 371 -5.46 19.22 -23.44
C THR A 371 -6.50 18.19 -23.90
N ALA A 372 -6.11 16.91 -23.86
CA ALA A 372 -6.97 15.77 -24.16
C ALA A 372 -6.56 14.61 -23.23
N PRO A 373 -7.46 13.68 -22.90
CA PRO A 373 -7.11 12.49 -22.14
C PRO A 373 -6.26 11.51 -22.96
N GLY A 374 -5.42 10.71 -22.28
CA GLY A 374 -4.76 9.56 -22.89
C GLY A 374 -5.70 8.34 -23.03
N PRO A 375 -5.22 7.20 -23.55
CA PRO A 375 -3.87 6.96 -24.08
C PRO A 375 -3.54 7.83 -25.29
N PHE A 376 -2.25 8.02 -25.59
CA PHE A 376 -1.81 8.78 -26.75
C PHE A 376 -1.02 7.91 -27.72
N LEU A 377 -1.41 7.98 -28.99
CA LEU A 377 -0.73 7.34 -30.11
C LEU A 377 0.22 8.34 -30.77
N SER A 378 1.50 8.00 -30.81
CA SER A 378 2.57 8.77 -31.46
C SER A 378 3.11 7.99 -32.67
N LEU A 379 2.97 8.54 -33.87
CA LEU A 379 3.36 7.90 -35.13
C LEU A 379 4.39 8.71 -35.90
N LYS A 380 5.15 7.97 -36.71
CA LYS A 380 6.22 8.45 -37.57
C LYS A 380 7.26 9.25 -36.79
N GLY A 381 7.66 8.70 -35.64
CA GLY A 381 8.72 9.30 -34.84
C GLY A 381 10.05 9.14 -35.55
N ARG A 382 10.79 10.24 -35.67
CA ARG A 382 12.18 10.27 -36.09
C ARG A 382 12.95 10.96 -34.98
N LEU A 383 13.95 10.30 -34.42
CA LEU A 383 14.68 10.75 -33.26
C LEU A 383 16.17 10.49 -33.45
N ARG A 384 17.00 11.42 -32.97
CA ARG A 384 18.42 11.17 -32.70
C ARG A 384 18.64 11.20 -31.20
N SER A 385 19.30 10.16 -30.71
CA SER A 385 19.56 9.97 -29.29
C SER A 385 21.05 10.09 -29.00
N PHE A 386 21.42 10.79 -27.93
CA PHE A 386 22.79 11.00 -27.49
C PHE A 386 22.92 10.53 -26.04
N LEU A 387 23.88 9.65 -25.79
CA LEU A 387 24.27 9.27 -24.43
C LEU A 387 25.29 10.28 -23.91
N LEU A 388 24.94 10.95 -22.82
CA LEU A 388 25.74 11.99 -22.16
C LEU A 388 26.14 11.56 -20.76
N GLU A 389 27.31 11.99 -20.31
CA GLU A 389 27.75 11.83 -18.92
C GLU A 389 27.16 12.95 -18.06
N GLY A 390 26.60 12.60 -16.91
CA GLY A 390 26.23 13.51 -15.84
C GLY A 390 26.99 13.22 -14.54
N GLU A 391 26.60 13.91 -13.46
CA GLU A 391 27.18 13.67 -12.13
C GLU A 391 26.28 12.76 -11.32
N ARG A 392 26.77 11.56 -10.94
CA ARG A 392 26.01 10.52 -10.23
C ARG A 392 25.23 11.08 -9.03
N THR A 393 25.90 11.79 -8.11
CA THR A 393 25.30 12.28 -6.87
C THR A 393 24.13 13.24 -7.12
N ARG A 394 24.23 14.09 -8.15
CA ARG A 394 23.17 15.05 -8.50
C ARG A 394 21.97 14.35 -9.11
N ILE A 395 22.21 13.38 -9.99
CA ILE A 395 21.15 12.56 -10.60
C ILE A 395 20.43 11.73 -9.52
N GLU A 396 21.17 11.12 -8.59
CA GLU A 396 20.61 10.40 -7.45
C GLU A 396 19.75 11.31 -6.57
N ASP A 397 20.22 12.52 -6.26
CA ASP A 397 19.47 13.51 -5.48
C ASP A 397 18.20 13.99 -6.21
N LEU A 398 18.28 14.23 -7.52
CA LEU A 398 17.13 14.57 -8.35
C LEU A 398 16.08 13.45 -8.35
N VAL A 399 16.49 12.20 -8.57
CA VAL A 399 15.58 11.03 -8.52
C VAL A 399 14.98 10.87 -7.12
N ARG A 400 15.77 11.09 -6.06
CA ARG A 400 15.27 11.03 -4.68
C ARG A 400 14.16 12.05 -4.43
N ARG A 401 14.44 13.34 -4.69
CA ARG A 401 13.49 14.44 -4.46
C ARG A 401 12.26 14.39 -5.35
N THR A 402 12.40 13.87 -6.57
CA THR A 402 11.30 13.91 -7.55
C THR A 402 10.47 12.64 -7.60
N LEU A 403 11.05 11.47 -7.29
CA LEU A 403 10.38 10.18 -7.42
C LEU A 403 10.35 9.40 -6.11
N ASP A 404 11.49 9.22 -5.45
CA ASP A 404 11.58 8.37 -4.25
C ASP A 404 10.76 8.92 -3.08
N GLU A 405 11.02 10.17 -2.67
CA GLU A 405 10.31 10.82 -1.56
C GLU A 405 8.80 10.98 -1.88
N PRO A 406 8.38 11.43 -3.07
CA PRO A 406 6.95 11.57 -3.39
C PRO A 406 6.18 10.25 -3.62
N ALA A 407 6.87 9.13 -3.90
CA ALA A 407 6.23 7.83 -4.02
C ALA A 407 5.80 7.25 -2.66
N GLY A 408 6.44 7.68 -1.57
CA GLY A 408 6.19 7.18 -0.23
C GLY A 408 6.83 5.80 0.03
N PRO A 409 6.63 5.23 1.22
CA PRO A 409 7.44 4.11 1.72
C PRO A 409 7.17 2.76 1.03
N GLU A 410 6.16 2.66 0.17
CA GLU A 410 5.79 1.39 -0.48
C GLU A 410 6.67 1.05 -1.69
N VAL A 411 7.26 2.06 -2.34
CA VAL A 411 8.08 1.92 -3.55
C VAL A 411 9.23 2.90 -3.47
N ALA A 412 10.45 2.38 -3.67
CA ALA A 412 11.64 3.21 -3.76
C ALA A 412 12.15 3.30 -5.21
N TYR A 413 12.67 4.46 -5.59
CA TYR A 413 13.24 4.75 -6.90
C TYR A 413 14.74 5.03 -6.81
N ARG A 414 15.53 4.40 -7.68
CA ARG A 414 16.99 4.63 -7.76
C ARG A 414 17.41 4.89 -9.20
N ALA A 415 18.32 5.84 -9.39
CA ALA A 415 18.95 6.10 -10.69
C ALA A 415 19.87 4.93 -11.09
N ILE A 416 19.98 4.65 -12.38
CA ILE A 416 20.92 3.67 -12.93
C ILE A 416 22.13 4.41 -13.51
N GLY A 417 23.23 4.45 -12.74
CA GLY A 417 24.47 5.09 -13.17
C GLY A 417 24.37 6.62 -13.23
N SER A 418 25.25 7.24 -14.02
CA SER A 418 25.38 8.69 -14.20
C SER A 418 24.99 9.15 -15.61
N ASN A 419 24.59 8.23 -16.48
CA ASN A 419 24.30 8.55 -17.87
C ASN A 419 22.92 9.18 -18.03
N VAL A 420 22.85 10.21 -18.88
CA VAL A 420 21.61 10.86 -19.30
C VAL A 420 21.44 10.67 -20.79
N LEU A 421 20.25 10.26 -21.20
CA LEU A 421 19.91 10.11 -22.61
C LEU A 421 19.19 11.35 -23.11
N LEU A 422 19.84 12.12 -23.99
CA LEU A 422 19.21 13.21 -24.72
C LEU A 422 18.59 12.67 -26.01
N MET A 423 17.28 12.79 -26.18
CA MET A 423 16.57 12.50 -27.43
C MET A 423 16.11 13.80 -28.09
N VAL A 424 16.45 14.00 -29.37
CA VAL A 424 16.03 15.17 -30.17
C VAL A 424 15.38 14.70 -31.47
N GLY A 425 14.29 15.35 -31.87
CA GLY A 425 13.53 15.01 -33.08
C GLY A 425 12.05 15.12 -32.80
N GLY A 426 11.20 14.35 -33.47
CA GLY A 426 9.76 14.49 -33.25
C GLY A 426 8.89 13.43 -33.90
N PHE A 427 7.59 13.60 -33.68
CA PHE A 427 6.52 12.78 -34.21
C PHE A 427 5.66 13.62 -35.15
N GLU A 428 5.39 13.14 -36.36
CA GLU A 428 4.46 13.81 -37.27
C GLU A 428 3.03 13.81 -36.74
N ARG A 429 2.67 12.81 -35.93
CA ARG A 429 1.31 12.64 -35.44
C ARG A 429 1.28 12.16 -33.99
N VAL A 430 0.74 13.00 -33.11
CA VAL A 430 0.36 12.66 -31.73
C VAL A 430 -1.13 12.90 -31.57
N SER A 431 -1.88 11.87 -31.16
CA SER A 431 -3.35 11.94 -31.00
C SER A 431 -3.84 11.16 -29.79
N SER A 432 -4.89 11.66 -29.14
CA SER A 432 -5.63 10.90 -28.11
C SER A 432 -6.31 9.69 -28.74
N MET A 433 -6.42 8.60 -27.97
CA MET A 433 -7.18 7.40 -28.32
C MET A 433 -8.52 7.31 -27.59
N ALA A 434 -8.82 8.24 -26.68
CA ALA A 434 -10.05 8.19 -25.89
C ALA A 434 -11.22 8.83 -26.65
N SER A 435 -12.40 8.20 -26.66
CA SER A 435 -13.58 8.80 -27.27
C SER A 435 -14.15 9.94 -26.39
N PRO A 436 -14.57 11.09 -26.96
CA PRO A 436 -14.63 11.42 -28.40
C PRO A 436 -13.38 12.11 -28.97
N PHE A 437 -12.30 12.24 -28.19
CA PHE A 437 -11.07 12.95 -28.54
C PHE A 437 -10.25 12.24 -29.63
N ASP A 438 -10.45 10.94 -29.78
CA ASP A 438 -9.97 10.13 -30.91
C ASP A 438 -10.34 10.70 -32.29
N ARG A 439 -11.38 11.56 -32.34
CA ARG A 439 -11.85 12.23 -33.56
C ARG A 439 -11.43 13.70 -33.67
N TRP A 440 -10.68 14.24 -32.72
CA TRP A 440 -10.36 15.68 -32.66
C TRP A 440 -9.09 16.06 -33.46
N GLY A 441 -8.47 15.09 -34.13
CA GLY A 441 -7.28 15.29 -34.95
C GLY A 441 -5.99 14.98 -34.18
N SER A 442 -4.90 15.59 -34.62
CA SER A 442 -3.55 15.32 -34.11
C SER A 442 -2.67 16.55 -34.21
N VAL A 443 -1.61 16.57 -33.41
CA VAL A 443 -0.54 17.57 -33.50
C VAL A 443 0.75 16.92 -33.98
N SER A 444 1.61 17.68 -34.65
CA SER A 444 3.03 17.34 -34.74
C SER A 444 3.74 17.82 -33.48
N GLU A 445 4.72 17.07 -33.01
CA GLU A 445 5.52 17.44 -31.85
C GLU A 445 6.99 17.27 -32.17
N ILE A 446 7.75 18.35 -32.02
CA ILE A 446 9.21 18.33 -32.01
C ILE A 446 9.66 18.52 -30.58
N MET A 447 10.65 17.73 -30.16
CA MET A 447 11.13 17.71 -28.80
C MET A 447 12.65 17.58 -28.68
N ALA A 448 13.15 18.09 -27.55
CA ALA A 448 14.39 17.64 -26.93
C ALA A 448 14.08 17.17 -25.51
N ALA A 449 14.42 15.93 -25.16
CA ALA A 449 14.10 15.35 -23.85
C ALA A 449 15.34 14.70 -23.24
N PHE A 450 15.62 15.05 -21.99
CA PHE A 450 16.69 14.44 -21.20
C PHE A 450 16.07 13.36 -20.30
N TRP A 451 16.48 12.11 -20.52
CA TRP A 451 15.96 10.95 -19.82
C TRP A 451 16.99 10.37 -18.86
N VAL A 452 16.56 10.06 -17.65
CA VAL A 452 17.33 9.38 -16.61
C VAL A 452 16.76 7.96 -16.45
N PRO A 453 17.56 6.92 -16.71
CA PRO A 453 17.16 5.54 -16.43
C PRO A 453 17.03 5.31 -14.91
N VAL A 454 15.94 4.71 -14.49
CA VAL A 454 15.64 4.43 -13.07
C VAL A 454 15.15 3.00 -12.88
N ILE A 455 15.37 2.45 -11.69
CA ILE A 455 14.73 1.22 -11.21
C ILE A 455 13.77 1.55 -10.07
N ALA A 456 12.60 0.92 -10.10
CA ALA A 456 11.62 0.98 -9.03
C ALA A 456 11.54 -0.37 -8.32
N GLY A 457 11.40 -0.36 -7.00
CA GLY A 457 11.45 -1.59 -6.22
C GLY A 457 11.22 -1.38 -4.73
N ARG A 458 11.69 -2.34 -3.93
CA ARG A 458 11.59 -2.30 -2.47
C ARG A 458 12.97 -2.18 -1.87
N ASP A 459 13.11 -1.22 -0.96
CA ASP A 459 14.28 -1.15 -0.10
C ASP A 459 14.14 -2.16 1.04
N LEU A 460 15.05 -3.14 1.11
CA LEU A 460 15.09 -4.16 2.16
C LEU A 460 16.25 -3.90 3.15
N GLY A 461 16.83 -2.70 3.15
CA GLY A 461 17.96 -2.32 3.98
C GLY A 461 19.29 -2.67 3.31
N GLU A 462 19.86 -3.84 3.63
CA GLU A 462 21.15 -4.27 3.06
C GLU A 462 21.09 -4.57 1.55
N THR A 463 19.88 -4.69 0.99
CA THR A 463 19.68 -5.03 -0.42
C THR A 463 18.47 -4.32 -0.97
N PHE A 464 18.56 -3.86 -2.21
CA PHE A 464 17.42 -3.34 -2.96
C PHE A 464 16.85 -4.41 -3.88
N LEU A 465 15.56 -4.71 -3.76
CA LEU A 465 14.86 -5.58 -4.70
C LEU A 465 14.28 -4.73 -5.84
N ALA A 466 14.94 -4.71 -6.99
CA ALA A 466 14.46 -4.04 -8.17
C ALA A 466 13.35 -4.86 -8.85
N GLU A 467 12.19 -4.25 -9.03
CA GLU A 467 11.00 -4.92 -9.56
C GLU A 467 10.65 -4.46 -10.98
N ARG A 468 10.97 -3.20 -11.34
CA ARG A 468 10.58 -2.56 -12.59
C ARG A 468 11.66 -1.60 -13.12
N LEU A 469 11.78 -1.53 -14.45
CA LEU A 469 12.62 -0.56 -15.15
C LEU A 469 11.77 0.64 -15.58
N GLY A 470 12.33 1.85 -15.44
CA GLY A 470 11.67 3.08 -15.84
C GLY A 470 12.60 4.11 -16.46
N LEU A 471 12.00 5.12 -17.10
CA LEU A 471 12.67 6.30 -17.63
C LEU A 471 12.01 7.55 -17.06
N ALA A 472 12.77 8.32 -16.30
CA ALA A 472 12.34 9.63 -15.81
C ALA A 472 12.72 10.71 -16.82
N ALA A 473 11.81 11.65 -17.10
CA ALA A 473 12.06 12.80 -17.99
C ALA A 473 12.03 14.13 -17.21
N PRO A 474 13.11 14.47 -16.48
CA PRO A 474 13.16 15.71 -15.71
C PRO A 474 13.16 16.98 -16.56
N TYR A 475 13.57 16.91 -17.83
CA TYR A 475 13.55 18.04 -18.76
C TYR A 475 13.04 17.61 -20.12
N VAL A 476 11.96 18.26 -20.57
CA VAL A 476 11.41 18.06 -21.92
C VAL A 476 11.09 19.42 -22.51
N PHE A 477 11.57 19.68 -23.72
CA PHE A 477 11.29 20.89 -24.48
C PHE A 477 10.43 20.50 -25.66
N VAL A 478 9.32 21.21 -25.89
CA VAL A 478 8.40 20.94 -27.01
C VAL A 478 8.05 22.22 -27.75
N ASP A 479 7.70 22.10 -29.02
CA ASP A 479 7.46 23.21 -29.93
C ASP A 479 6.01 23.73 -29.95
N ASN A 480 5.07 22.99 -29.35
CA ASN A 480 3.65 23.31 -29.43
C ASN A 480 2.94 23.31 -28.06
N PRO A 481 1.95 24.20 -27.84
CA PRO A 481 1.29 24.38 -26.56
C PRO A 481 0.42 23.20 -26.13
N MET A 482 -0.19 22.48 -27.08
CA MET A 482 -1.04 21.31 -26.79
C MET A 482 -0.25 20.21 -26.09
N SER A 483 0.93 19.92 -26.64
CA SER A 483 1.83 18.91 -26.11
C SER A 483 2.44 19.33 -24.77
N TYR A 484 2.76 20.62 -24.62
CA TYR A 484 3.27 21.22 -23.38
C TYR A 484 2.27 21.08 -22.24
N LEU A 485 1.04 21.58 -22.42
CA LEU A 485 0.00 21.56 -21.38
C LEU A 485 -0.52 20.13 -21.14
N GLY A 486 -0.84 19.39 -22.20
CA GLY A 486 -1.41 18.05 -22.12
C GLY A 486 -0.50 17.06 -21.40
N GLY A 487 0.81 17.09 -21.68
CA GLY A 487 1.79 16.23 -21.00
C GLY A 487 1.89 16.51 -19.50
N ARG A 488 1.86 17.79 -19.10
CA ARG A 488 1.92 18.23 -17.71
C ARG A 488 0.66 17.86 -16.93
N GLU A 489 -0.51 18.11 -17.51
CA GLU A 489 -1.79 17.92 -16.84
C GLU A 489 -2.22 16.45 -16.78
N THR A 490 -1.90 15.66 -17.80
CA THR A 490 -2.34 14.25 -17.88
C THR A 490 -1.41 13.35 -17.07
N TYR A 491 -0.11 13.37 -17.39
CA TYR A 491 0.87 12.43 -16.81
C TYR A 491 1.79 13.06 -15.78
N GLY A 492 2.16 14.33 -15.94
CA GLY A 492 3.16 15.01 -15.10
C GLY A 492 4.52 15.20 -15.77
N TYR A 493 4.59 15.17 -17.10
CA TYR A 493 5.83 15.50 -17.82
C TYR A 493 6.35 16.89 -17.42
N ALA A 494 7.66 17.03 -17.20
CA ALA A 494 8.31 18.32 -16.96
C ALA A 494 8.54 19.11 -18.27
N LYS A 495 7.51 19.21 -19.11
CA LYS A 495 7.59 19.92 -20.39
C LYS A 495 7.77 21.42 -20.16
N THR A 496 8.51 22.07 -21.05
CA THR A 496 8.61 23.52 -21.26
C THR A 496 8.65 23.83 -22.76
N MET A 497 8.59 25.10 -23.16
CA MET A 497 8.57 25.49 -24.57
C MET A 497 9.98 25.59 -25.17
N GLY A 498 10.15 25.04 -26.37
CA GLY A 498 11.35 25.10 -27.19
C GLY A 498 11.07 25.60 -28.62
N ARG A 499 12.05 26.22 -29.26
CA ARG A 499 12.07 26.51 -30.71
C ARG A 499 13.25 25.81 -31.33
N PHE A 500 13.02 25.12 -32.44
CA PHE A 500 14.01 24.23 -33.05
C PHE A 500 14.40 24.73 -34.44
N ASP A 501 15.70 24.62 -34.74
CA ASP A 501 16.27 24.85 -36.06
C ASP A 501 17.27 23.72 -36.37
N PRO A 502 17.04 22.85 -37.37
CA PRO A 502 15.91 22.88 -38.31
C PRO A 502 14.57 22.54 -37.62
N PRO A 503 13.42 22.86 -38.25
CA PRO A 503 12.10 22.66 -37.67
C PRO A 503 11.73 21.20 -37.38
N ASP A 504 12.39 20.21 -37.97
CA ASP A 504 12.18 18.78 -37.67
C ASP A 504 13.10 18.27 -36.54
N GLY A 505 13.97 19.14 -36.01
CA GLY A 505 14.94 18.81 -34.97
C GLY A 505 16.07 17.89 -35.41
N ILE A 506 16.17 17.54 -36.71
CA ILE A 506 17.15 16.57 -37.20
C ILE A 506 17.95 17.18 -38.36
N GLY A 507 19.27 17.23 -38.22
CA GLY A 507 20.17 17.73 -39.27
C GLY A 507 21.62 17.40 -38.96
N GLU A 508 22.57 18.06 -39.61
CA GLU A 508 23.99 18.00 -39.20
C GLU A 508 24.32 19.03 -38.12
N ARG A 509 23.49 20.06 -38.01
CA ARG A 509 23.50 21.06 -36.95
C ARG A 509 22.07 21.24 -36.45
N GLN A 510 21.87 21.14 -35.14
CA GLN A 510 20.62 21.47 -34.47
C GLN A 510 20.85 22.64 -33.53
N ARG A 511 19.88 23.53 -33.43
CA ARG A 511 19.81 24.58 -32.44
C ARG A 511 18.43 24.53 -31.80
N MET A 512 18.40 24.70 -30.48
CA MET A 512 17.16 24.87 -29.75
C MET A 512 17.26 26.06 -28.82
N GLU A 513 16.31 26.97 -28.95
CA GLU A 513 16.05 28.02 -27.97
C GLU A 513 15.03 27.53 -26.96
N ALA A 514 15.26 27.75 -25.67
CA ALA A 514 14.28 27.53 -24.61
C ALA A 514 13.64 28.88 -24.22
N PHE A 515 12.36 28.87 -23.89
CA PHE A 515 11.73 30.06 -23.30
C PHE A 515 12.00 30.08 -21.79
N GLY A 516 12.84 31.02 -21.33
CA GLY A 516 13.31 31.08 -19.95
C GLY A 516 14.17 32.32 -19.68
N GLY A 517 14.82 32.37 -18.52
CA GLY A 517 15.66 33.49 -18.13
C GLY A 517 16.53 33.18 -16.92
N ASP A 518 17.55 34.01 -16.73
CA ASP A 518 18.42 33.98 -15.57
C ASP A 518 17.77 34.73 -14.41
N PHE A 519 17.92 34.24 -13.19
CA PHE A 519 17.21 34.79 -12.04
C PHE A 519 17.92 36.08 -11.55
N GLY A 520 17.24 37.21 -11.65
CA GLY A 520 17.73 38.54 -11.28
C GLY A 520 16.64 39.60 -11.49
N ARG A 521 16.88 40.85 -11.07
CA ARG A 521 15.84 41.91 -11.15
C ARG A 521 15.60 42.48 -12.54
N ASP A 522 16.60 42.41 -13.43
CA ASP A 522 16.61 43.20 -14.66
C ASP A 522 16.58 42.36 -15.95
N GLU A 523 16.65 41.02 -15.86
CA GLU A 523 16.57 40.13 -17.00
C GLU A 523 15.19 39.46 -17.07
N GLY A 524 14.38 39.82 -18.07
CA GLY A 524 13.11 39.17 -18.33
C GLY A 524 13.28 37.79 -18.98
N ALA A 525 12.22 36.97 -18.91
CA ALA A 525 12.14 35.71 -19.64
C ALA A 525 12.01 35.97 -21.16
N ALA A 526 12.78 35.25 -21.96
CA ALA A 526 12.79 35.35 -23.41
C ALA A 526 13.19 34.01 -24.05
N TRP A 527 13.15 33.95 -25.38
CA TRP A 527 13.78 32.85 -26.11
C TRP A 527 15.29 33.00 -26.02
N ARG A 528 15.96 32.02 -25.40
CA ARG A 528 17.42 31.99 -25.27
C ARG A 528 17.94 30.70 -25.87
N LEU A 529 18.99 30.81 -26.67
CA LEU A 529 19.72 29.65 -27.17
C LEU A 529 20.17 28.79 -26.00
N PHE A 530 19.74 27.54 -25.97
CA PHE A 530 19.97 26.62 -24.85
C PHE A 530 20.82 25.42 -25.27
N LEU A 531 20.54 24.87 -26.46
CA LEU A 531 21.17 23.65 -26.96
C LEU A 531 21.65 23.87 -28.39
N GLU A 532 22.91 23.53 -28.67
CA GLU A 532 23.45 23.41 -30.02
C GLU A 532 24.07 22.01 -30.16
N ILE A 533 23.71 21.28 -31.19
CA ILE A 533 24.27 19.95 -31.48
C ILE A 533 24.86 19.98 -32.87
N SER A 534 26.06 19.45 -33.04
CA SER A 534 26.73 19.44 -34.35
C SER A 534 27.49 18.14 -34.58
N ALA A 535 27.41 17.63 -35.80
CA ALA A 535 28.25 16.53 -36.25
C ALA A 535 29.71 17.00 -36.41
N ASP A 536 30.66 16.25 -35.88
CA ASP A 536 32.07 16.44 -36.18
C ASP A 536 32.35 16.00 -37.64
N GLY A 537 33.24 16.71 -38.35
CA GLY A 537 33.57 16.46 -39.76
C GLY A 537 34.39 15.19 -39.99
N LYS A 538 34.80 14.49 -38.93
CA LYS A 538 35.48 13.19 -39.00
C LYS A 538 34.45 12.06 -39.01
N LYS A 539 34.48 11.17 -40.00
CA LYS A 539 33.78 9.87 -39.92
C LYS A 539 34.31 9.16 -38.67
N GLY A 540 33.41 8.78 -37.75
CA GLY A 540 33.80 8.05 -36.55
C GLY A 540 34.47 6.72 -36.93
N SER A 541 35.19 6.10 -35.99
CA SER A 541 35.88 4.81 -36.14
C SER A 541 34.93 3.60 -36.27
N ALA A 542 33.76 3.79 -36.90
CA ALA A 542 32.77 2.75 -37.11
C ALA A 542 33.33 1.69 -38.07
N SER A 543 33.69 0.53 -37.50
CA SER A 543 33.83 -0.74 -38.21
C SER A 543 32.64 -0.96 -39.15
N GLU A 544 32.89 -1.45 -40.36
CA GLU A 544 31.92 -1.70 -41.45
C GLU A 544 30.80 -2.72 -41.14
N ARG A 545 30.64 -3.13 -39.88
CA ARG A 545 29.43 -3.81 -39.40
C ARG A 545 28.56 -2.83 -38.64
N ALA A 546 27.67 -2.16 -39.37
CA ALA A 546 26.57 -1.42 -38.77
C ALA A 546 25.59 -2.43 -38.16
N ASP A 547 25.72 -2.72 -36.87
CA ASP A 547 24.74 -3.52 -36.13
C ASP A 547 23.44 -2.70 -36.05
N SER A 548 22.52 -2.92 -37.00
CA SER A 548 21.13 -2.47 -36.87
C SER A 548 20.47 -3.29 -35.77
N LEU A 549 19.96 -2.61 -34.74
CA LEU A 549 19.24 -3.25 -33.66
C LEU A 549 17.74 -2.97 -33.87
N ASP A 550 17.00 -4.03 -34.17
CA ASP A 550 15.55 -4.00 -34.35
C ASP A 550 14.85 -4.60 -33.12
N GLY A 551 13.69 -4.04 -32.77
CA GLY A 551 12.83 -4.54 -31.69
C GLY A 551 13.06 -3.91 -30.31
N PRO A 552 12.21 -4.26 -29.31
CA PRO A 552 12.16 -3.61 -28.00
C PRO A 552 13.44 -3.74 -27.16
N GLU A 553 14.12 -4.88 -27.25
CA GLU A 553 15.38 -5.14 -26.54
C GLU A 553 16.50 -4.17 -26.90
N ALA A 554 16.49 -3.64 -28.14
CA ALA A 554 17.46 -2.66 -28.62
C ALA A 554 17.44 -1.39 -27.76
N LEU A 555 16.24 -0.95 -27.40
CA LEU A 555 16.02 0.24 -26.59
C LEU A 555 16.51 0.01 -25.15
N VAL A 556 16.18 -1.13 -24.54
CA VAL A 556 16.66 -1.48 -23.17
C VAL A 556 18.19 -1.51 -23.10
N ARG A 557 18.85 -2.14 -24.08
CA ARG A 557 20.33 -2.21 -24.15
C ARG A 557 21.00 -0.84 -24.17
N GLN A 558 20.37 0.14 -24.85
CA GLN A 558 20.88 1.50 -24.92
C GLN A 558 20.66 2.27 -23.62
N LEU A 559 19.47 2.12 -23.03
CA LEU A 559 19.04 2.92 -21.88
C LEU A 559 19.73 2.51 -20.59
N ALA A 560 20.03 1.22 -20.42
CA ALA A 560 20.64 0.71 -19.20
C ALA A 560 21.73 -0.32 -19.52
N PRO A 561 22.83 0.06 -20.19
CA PRO A 561 23.89 -0.88 -20.60
C PRO A 561 24.54 -1.58 -19.40
N GLN A 562 24.66 -0.88 -18.27
CA GLN A 562 25.17 -1.43 -17.01
C GLN A 562 24.18 -2.39 -16.33
N ALA A 563 22.89 -2.29 -16.61
CA ALA A 563 21.88 -3.21 -16.10
C ALA A 563 21.84 -4.53 -16.90
N LEU A 564 22.88 -4.86 -17.67
CA LEU A 564 22.98 -6.11 -18.44
C LEU A 564 24.31 -6.86 -18.22
N GLU A 565 25.19 -6.37 -17.35
CA GLU A 565 26.44 -7.08 -17.02
C GLU A 565 26.12 -8.39 -16.29
N ARG A 566 26.44 -9.52 -16.94
CA ARG A 566 26.15 -10.87 -16.45
C ARG A 566 27.33 -11.43 -15.65
N ASN A 567 27.06 -12.03 -14.50
CA ASN A 567 28.04 -12.82 -13.76
C ASN A 567 28.36 -14.15 -14.47
N ALA A 568 29.31 -14.92 -13.93
CA ALA A 568 29.72 -16.22 -14.48
C ALA A 568 28.59 -17.29 -14.57
N LYS A 569 27.43 -17.03 -13.94
CA LYS A 569 26.22 -17.87 -14.01
C LYS A 569 25.14 -17.31 -14.95
N GLY A 570 25.39 -16.16 -15.61
CA GLY A 570 24.48 -15.55 -16.58
C GLY A 570 23.45 -14.58 -15.99
N GLU A 571 23.53 -14.25 -14.70
CA GLU A 571 22.61 -13.34 -14.00
C GLU A 571 23.11 -11.89 -14.11
N VAL A 572 22.21 -10.94 -14.35
CA VAL A 572 22.53 -9.51 -14.35
C VAL A 572 22.83 -9.05 -12.91
N VAL A 573 23.97 -8.39 -12.69
CA VAL A 573 24.39 -7.95 -11.35
C VAL A 573 24.62 -6.44 -11.30
N LEU A 574 23.83 -5.75 -10.48
CA LEU A 574 24.15 -4.41 -9.96
C LEU A 574 24.57 -4.58 -8.49
N PRO A 575 25.73 -4.08 -8.03
CA PRO A 575 26.17 -4.24 -6.65
C PRO A 575 25.11 -3.75 -5.64
N GLY A 576 24.69 -4.62 -4.71
CA GLY A 576 23.66 -4.30 -3.70
C GLY A 576 22.21 -4.35 -4.21
N VAL A 577 21.98 -4.78 -5.46
CA VAL A 577 20.64 -4.89 -6.07
C VAL A 577 20.34 -6.33 -6.46
N ARG A 578 19.18 -6.84 -6.06
CA ARG A 578 18.59 -8.10 -6.54
C ARG A 578 17.50 -7.78 -7.56
N LEU A 579 17.45 -8.54 -8.65
CA LEU A 579 16.43 -8.36 -9.69
C LEU A 579 15.27 -9.34 -9.47
N ALA A 580 14.05 -8.85 -9.50
CA ALA A 580 12.86 -9.69 -9.55
C ALA A 580 12.75 -10.39 -10.93
N ALA A 581 12.14 -11.58 -10.97
CA ALA A 581 11.89 -12.28 -12.24
C ALA A 581 11.08 -11.42 -13.23
N SER A 582 10.11 -10.64 -12.73
CA SER A 582 9.31 -9.72 -13.55
C SER A 582 10.15 -8.65 -14.25
N LEU A 583 11.24 -8.20 -13.63
CA LEU A 583 12.13 -7.23 -14.23
C LEU A 583 12.93 -7.85 -15.38
N LEU A 584 13.37 -9.10 -15.23
CA LEU A 584 14.03 -9.84 -16.32
C LEU A 584 13.07 -10.04 -17.49
N ASP A 585 11.82 -10.42 -17.22
CA ASP A 585 10.78 -10.54 -18.25
C ASP A 585 10.49 -9.20 -18.94
N ASP A 586 10.37 -8.11 -18.17
CA ASP A 586 10.17 -6.77 -18.72
C ASP A 586 11.35 -6.31 -19.58
N MET A 587 12.58 -6.65 -19.20
CA MET A 587 13.77 -6.35 -19.99
C MET A 587 13.85 -7.16 -21.29
N LEU A 588 13.46 -8.45 -21.25
CA LEU A 588 13.41 -9.33 -22.43
C LEU A 588 12.28 -8.94 -23.39
N GLU A 589 11.11 -8.56 -22.85
CA GLU A 589 9.96 -8.12 -23.64
C GLU A 589 10.04 -6.63 -24.03
N GLY A 590 11.06 -5.92 -23.55
CA GLY A 590 11.26 -4.47 -23.72
C GLY A 590 10.09 -3.63 -23.22
N ARG A 591 9.42 -4.08 -22.15
CA ARG A 591 8.40 -3.32 -21.44
C ARG A 591 9.06 -2.24 -20.60
N ILE A 592 8.93 -0.99 -21.05
CA ILE A 592 9.49 0.19 -20.37
C ILE A 592 8.34 1.09 -19.91
N ARG A 593 8.58 1.77 -18.79
CA ARG A 593 7.65 2.74 -18.20
C ARG A 593 8.27 4.11 -18.21
N GLN A 594 7.49 5.12 -18.49
CA GLN A 594 7.86 6.50 -18.24
C GLN A 594 7.41 6.87 -16.83
N VAL A 595 8.25 7.55 -16.08
CA VAL A 595 8.02 7.88 -14.68
C VAL A 595 8.02 9.40 -14.52
N PHE A 596 7.01 9.93 -13.84
CA PHE A 596 6.76 11.36 -13.73
C PHE A 596 6.46 11.78 -12.30
N LEU A 597 6.86 13.00 -11.95
CA LEU A 597 6.31 13.72 -10.80
C LEU A 597 5.17 14.63 -11.27
N LYS A 598 3.93 14.22 -11.01
CA LYS A 598 2.74 15.02 -11.29
C LYS A 598 2.39 15.89 -10.09
N GLN A 599 2.52 17.20 -10.22
CA GLN A 599 2.19 18.12 -9.13
C GLN A 599 1.69 19.49 -9.59
N PHE A 600 0.87 20.12 -8.76
CA PHE A 600 0.31 21.45 -8.98
C PHE A 600 0.43 22.29 -7.71
N ARG A 601 0.80 23.57 -7.84
CA ARG A 601 0.91 24.50 -6.71
C ARG A 601 -0.46 24.78 -6.10
N ASP A 602 -0.50 24.91 -4.78
CA ASP A 602 -1.67 25.38 -4.08
C ASP A 602 -1.89 26.88 -4.30
N ALA A 603 -3.15 27.30 -4.46
CA ALA A 603 -3.47 28.69 -4.77
C ALA A 603 -3.32 29.63 -3.55
N ALA A 604 -3.52 29.13 -2.33
CA ALA A 604 -3.41 29.92 -1.10
C ALA A 604 -1.97 29.89 -0.54
N GLN A 605 -1.29 28.76 -0.67
CA GLN A 605 0.09 28.56 -0.25
C GLN A 605 0.95 28.11 -1.44
N GLY A 606 1.35 29.04 -2.29
CA GLY A 606 2.06 28.75 -3.55
C GLY A 606 3.39 27.99 -3.43
N THR A 607 3.95 27.87 -2.22
CA THR A 607 5.12 27.03 -1.90
C THR A 607 4.78 25.56 -1.68
N ARG A 608 3.49 25.21 -1.57
CA ARG A 608 2.99 23.85 -1.37
C ARG A 608 2.29 23.33 -2.63
N ALA A 609 2.11 22.03 -2.70
CA ALA A 609 1.35 21.37 -3.76
C ALA A 609 -0.07 21.05 -3.29
N CYS A 610 -1.10 21.42 -4.08
CA CYS A 610 -2.49 20.98 -3.87
C CYS A 610 -2.71 19.54 -4.37
N TYR A 611 -1.82 19.06 -5.24
CA TYR A 611 -1.73 17.68 -5.69
C TYR A 611 -0.26 17.35 -5.97
N GLN A 612 0.20 16.19 -5.54
CA GLN A 612 1.55 15.68 -5.79
C GLN A 612 1.52 14.15 -5.78
N SER A 613 2.04 13.53 -6.83
CA SER A 613 2.15 12.07 -6.92
C SER A 613 3.17 11.64 -7.97
N VAL A 614 3.75 10.45 -7.78
CA VAL A 614 4.48 9.75 -8.83
C VAL A 614 3.51 9.00 -9.73
N VAL A 615 3.62 9.20 -11.04
CA VAL A 615 2.82 8.52 -12.05
C VAL A 615 3.74 7.69 -12.95
N GLU A 616 3.41 6.42 -13.15
CA GLU A 616 4.04 5.56 -14.15
C GLU A 616 3.09 5.39 -15.34
N ALA A 617 3.59 5.57 -16.57
CA ALA A 617 2.85 5.24 -17.80
C ALA A 617 3.61 4.15 -18.60
N PRO A 618 3.01 2.98 -18.84
CA PRO A 618 3.60 1.99 -19.75
C PRO A 618 3.73 2.55 -21.18
N ILE A 619 4.79 2.14 -21.88
CA ILE A 619 4.94 2.40 -23.31
C ILE A 619 4.67 1.09 -24.07
N GLU A 620 3.75 1.14 -25.03
CA GLU A 620 3.60 0.08 -26.02
C GLU A 620 4.32 0.48 -27.31
N LEU A 621 5.43 -0.20 -27.61
CA LEU A 621 6.17 0.02 -28.86
C LEU A 621 5.43 -0.63 -30.03
N LYS A 622 5.09 0.17 -31.06
CA LYS A 622 4.47 -0.31 -32.30
C LYS A 622 5.50 -0.56 -33.39
N ARG A 623 6.52 0.30 -33.46
CA ARG A 623 7.64 0.20 -34.41
C ARG A 623 8.88 0.82 -33.79
N VAL A 624 10.02 0.14 -33.85
CA VAL A 624 11.31 0.67 -33.39
C VAL A 624 12.43 0.14 -34.26
N SER A 625 13.30 1.05 -34.71
CA SER A 625 14.55 0.74 -35.42
C SER A 625 15.61 1.72 -34.93
N LEU A 626 16.75 1.22 -34.46
CA LEU A 626 17.87 2.04 -33.98
C LEU A 626 19.14 1.71 -34.75
N ARG A 627 19.87 2.74 -35.15
CA ARG A 627 21.15 2.62 -35.87
C ARG A 627 22.19 3.53 -35.26
N ARG A 628 23.41 3.04 -35.12
CA ARG A 628 24.53 3.87 -34.67
C ARG A 628 24.83 4.96 -35.70
N SER A 629 24.97 6.19 -35.23
CA SER A 629 25.42 7.30 -36.07
C SER A 629 26.81 7.00 -36.64
N SER A 630 27.01 7.35 -37.91
CA SER A 630 28.31 7.26 -38.59
C SER A 630 29.28 8.39 -38.25
N ARG A 631 28.83 9.37 -37.47
CA ARG A 631 29.58 10.54 -37.04
C ARG A 631 29.61 10.64 -35.53
N ASP A 632 30.67 11.28 -35.03
CA ASP A 632 30.73 11.77 -33.66
C ASP A 632 29.95 13.09 -33.56
N TRP A 633 29.45 13.39 -32.37
CA TRP A 633 28.57 14.53 -32.15
C TRP A 633 28.98 15.31 -30.92
N ASP A 634 29.09 16.62 -31.08
CA ASP A 634 29.31 17.55 -29.98
C ASP A 634 27.97 18.17 -29.57
N VAL A 635 27.68 18.13 -28.27
CA VAL A 635 26.47 18.66 -27.65
C VAL A 635 26.87 19.83 -26.77
N MET A 636 26.48 21.03 -27.16
CA MET A 636 26.72 22.26 -26.41
C MET A 636 25.46 22.68 -25.67
N ILE A 637 25.57 22.84 -24.35
CA ILE A 637 24.48 23.26 -23.46
C ILE A 637 24.88 24.60 -22.84
N ARG A 638 24.05 25.62 -23.04
CA ARG A 638 24.24 26.94 -22.44
C ARG A 638 23.56 26.98 -21.07
N PRO A 639 24.24 27.50 -20.03
CA PRO A 639 23.61 27.72 -18.73
C PRO A 639 22.37 28.62 -18.85
N LEU A 640 21.33 28.28 -18.09
CA LEU A 640 20.09 29.05 -18.00
C LEU A 640 19.44 28.72 -16.64
N ASP A 641 19.26 29.70 -15.76
CA ASP A 641 18.81 29.42 -14.38
C ASP A 641 17.42 28.78 -14.31
N SER A 642 16.51 29.18 -15.23
CA SER A 642 15.17 28.58 -15.34
C SER A 642 15.19 27.12 -15.81
N HIS A 643 16.31 26.63 -16.34
CA HIS A 643 16.50 25.27 -16.84
C HIS A 643 17.84 24.71 -16.36
N PRO A 644 18.01 24.48 -15.04
CA PRO A 644 19.32 24.33 -14.41
C PRO A 644 19.88 22.90 -14.57
N ILE A 645 19.90 22.35 -15.80
CA ILE A 645 20.35 20.98 -16.12
C ILE A 645 21.75 20.68 -15.58
N GLY A 646 22.68 21.62 -15.71
CA GLY A 646 24.03 21.47 -15.18
C GLY A 646 24.05 21.42 -13.64
N GLN A 647 23.18 22.18 -12.96
CA GLN A 647 23.10 22.16 -11.50
C GLN A 647 22.41 20.89 -10.98
N GLU A 648 21.34 20.43 -11.64
CA GLU A 648 20.50 19.32 -11.18
C GLU A 648 21.01 17.93 -11.61
N MET A 649 21.72 17.82 -12.74
CA MET A 649 22.21 16.53 -13.25
C MET A 649 23.71 16.49 -13.53
N GLY A 650 24.43 17.61 -13.42
CA GLY A 650 25.85 17.68 -13.75
C GLY A 650 26.18 17.58 -15.25
N VAL A 651 25.15 17.58 -16.11
CA VAL A 651 25.33 17.49 -17.56
C VAL A 651 25.81 18.83 -18.10
N THR A 652 26.98 18.84 -18.74
CA THR A 652 27.59 20.02 -19.35
C THR A 652 27.88 19.78 -20.83
N SER A 653 28.33 20.82 -21.54
CA SER A 653 28.77 20.71 -22.94
C SER A 653 29.84 19.65 -23.09
N GLN A 654 29.61 18.66 -23.95
CA GLN A 654 30.47 17.49 -24.10
C GLN A 654 30.30 16.84 -25.46
N ARG A 655 31.25 15.97 -25.81
CA ARG A 655 31.08 15.01 -26.91
C ARG A 655 30.17 13.88 -26.45
N ALA A 656 29.19 13.51 -27.25
CA ALA A 656 28.31 12.38 -26.93
C ALA A 656 29.11 11.08 -26.88
N ILE A 657 28.88 10.26 -25.84
CA ILE A 657 29.49 8.93 -25.69
C ILE A 657 29.04 8.00 -26.82
N LEU A 658 27.76 8.12 -27.17
CA LEU A 658 27.11 7.38 -28.23
C LEU A 658 26.03 8.25 -28.87
N ALA A 659 25.92 8.19 -30.20
CA ALA A 659 24.81 8.78 -30.94
C ALA A 659 24.11 7.71 -31.78
N LEU A 660 22.78 7.67 -31.71
CA LEU A 660 21.94 6.76 -32.50
C LEU A 660 20.88 7.53 -33.27
N ASP A 661 20.63 7.13 -34.51
CA ASP A 661 19.49 7.54 -35.32
C ASP A 661 18.39 6.49 -35.21
N GLY A 662 17.16 6.93 -34.98
CA GLY A 662 16.05 6.05 -34.66
C GLY A 662 14.72 6.43 -35.31
N GLU A 663 13.93 5.42 -35.63
CA GLU A 663 12.51 5.55 -35.92
C GLU A 663 11.70 4.88 -34.81
N LEU A 664 10.61 5.53 -34.40
CA LEU A 664 9.79 5.09 -33.26
C LEU A 664 8.31 5.41 -33.49
N ASP A 665 7.45 4.40 -33.36
CA ASP A 665 6.01 4.58 -33.18
C ASP A 665 5.63 3.91 -31.86
N MET A 666 4.81 4.59 -31.06
CA MET A 666 4.44 4.10 -29.74
C MET A 666 3.05 4.56 -29.29
N VAL A 667 2.50 3.84 -28.33
CA VAL A 667 1.39 4.29 -27.50
C VAL A 667 1.93 4.57 -26.10
N VAL A 668 1.65 5.77 -25.58
CA VAL A 668 1.80 6.05 -24.16
C VAL A 668 0.47 5.72 -23.50
N GLU A 669 0.48 4.64 -22.73
CA GLU A 669 -0.70 4.08 -22.08
C GLU A 669 -1.21 4.94 -20.92
N THR A 670 -2.38 4.57 -20.40
CA THR A 670 -2.97 5.25 -19.24
C THR A 670 -2.02 5.23 -18.05
N GLY A 671 -1.82 6.40 -17.43
CA GLY A 671 -0.95 6.55 -16.27
C GLY A 671 -1.54 5.91 -15.02
N VAL A 672 -0.68 5.31 -14.21
CA VAL A 672 -1.01 4.69 -12.93
C VAL A 672 -0.35 5.50 -11.81
N GLU A 673 -1.16 5.92 -10.84
CA GLU A 673 -0.67 6.62 -9.65
C GLU A 673 0.07 5.64 -8.73
N ILE A 674 1.39 5.82 -8.59
CA ILE A 674 2.26 4.92 -7.81
C ILE A 674 2.33 5.29 -6.35
N GLY A 675 2.08 6.54 -5.97
CA GLY A 675 2.08 6.92 -4.56
C GLY A 675 1.74 8.38 -4.36
N ARG A 676 1.01 8.68 -3.29
CA ARG A 676 0.68 10.03 -2.86
C ARG A 676 1.20 10.22 -1.45
N VAL A 677 2.15 11.13 -1.29
CA VAL A 677 2.51 11.60 0.04
C VAL A 677 1.29 12.31 0.63
N ALA A 678 0.74 11.75 1.71
CA ALA A 678 -0.28 12.43 2.50
C ALA A 678 0.30 13.76 3.02
N ALA A 679 -0.56 14.75 3.23
CA ALA A 679 -0.19 16.14 3.55
C ALA A 679 0.71 16.37 4.80
N SER A 680 1.13 15.30 5.48
CA SER A 680 1.96 15.29 6.68
C SER A 680 3.44 14.97 6.45
N ALA A 681 3.95 14.86 5.22
CA ALA A 681 5.40 14.75 5.05
C ALA A 681 6.11 16.02 5.51
N SER A 682 7.25 15.81 6.17
CA SER A 682 8.20 16.86 6.55
C SER A 682 8.51 17.76 5.35
N PRO A 683 8.71 19.08 5.56
CA PRO A 683 8.99 20.00 4.47
C PRO A 683 10.17 19.50 3.64
N VAL A 684 9.91 19.23 2.36
CA VAL A 684 10.96 18.98 1.37
C VAL A 684 11.80 20.25 1.27
N THR A 685 13.12 20.09 1.30
CA THR A 685 14.08 21.18 1.16
C THR A 685 13.78 21.96 -0.11
N VAL A 686 13.36 23.21 0.07
CA VAL A 686 13.25 24.17 -1.03
C VAL A 686 14.66 24.37 -1.58
N VAL A 687 14.83 24.29 -2.89
CA VAL A 687 16.08 24.72 -3.55
C VAL A 687 16.27 26.20 -3.17
N GLU A 688 17.19 26.47 -2.25
CA GLU A 688 17.66 27.82 -2.00
C GLU A 688 18.38 28.25 -3.28
N GLY A 689 17.81 29.25 -3.98
CA GLY A 689 18.52 29.90 -5.07
C GLY A 689 19.87 30.44 -4.60
N PRO A 690 20.81 30.73 -5.52
CA PRO A 690 22.13 31.23 -5.16
C PRO A 690 22.00 32.40 -4.18
N PRO A 691 22.85 32.46 -3.12
CA PRO A 691 22.70 33.42 -2.05
C PRO A 691 22.61 34.82 -2.64
N HIS A 692 21.44 35.45 -2.51
CA HIS A 692 21.31 36.86 -2.73
C HIS A 692 22.33 37.54 -1.80
N ARG A 693 23.35 38.20 -2.37
CA ARG A 693 24.03 39.28 -1.66
C ARG A 693 22.93 40.28 -1.31
N SER A 694 22.53 40.29 -0.04
CA SER A 694 21.30 40.92 0.39
C SER A 694 21.35 42.43 0.13
N ALA A 695 20.32 42.95 -0.54
CA ALA A 695 19.97 44.37 -0.60
C ALA A 695 19.45 44.92 0.76
N ALA A 696 19.75 44.24 1.87
CA ALA A 696 19.37 44.64 3.22
C ALA A 696 20.09 45.93 3.65
N ASP A 697 21.31 46.15 3.16
CA ASP A 697 22.05 47.39 3.44
C ASP A 697 21.44 48.60 2.71
N SER A 698 20.88 48.42 1.51
CA SER A 698 20.36 49.54 0.72
C SER A 698 18.97 50.00 1.15
N ILE A 699 18.10 49.11 1.66
CA ILE A 699 16.76 49.49 2.13
C ILE A 699 16.85 50.20 3.49
N VAL A 700 17.76 49.76 4.37
CA VAL A 700 17.97 50.43 5.66
C VAL A 700 18.60 51.82 5.46
N GLU A 701 19.52 52.00 4.50
CA GLU A 701 20.04 53.32 4.13
C GLU A 701 19.00 54.21 3.43
N LEU A 702 18.14 53.65 2.56
CA LEU A 702 17.07 54.40 1.90
C LEU A 702 16.01 54.87 2.90
N ILE A 703 15.65 54.03 3.88
CA ILE A 703 14.73 54.39 4.97
C ILE A 703 15.36 55.44 5.89
N ARG A 704 16.66 55.35 6.19
CA ARG A 704 17.37 56.39 6.97
C ARG A 704 17.46 57.72 6.21
N SER A 705 17.69 57.68 4.89
CA SER A 705 17.72 58.84 4.00
C SER A 705 16.35 59.52 3.86
N MET A 706 15.27 58.74 3.73
CA MET A 706 13.90 59.25 3.67
C MET A 706 13.42 59.77 5.03
N ALA A 707 13.74 59.09 6.13
CA ALA A 707 13.39 59.55 7.48
C ALA A 707 14.07 60.89 7.82
N GLY A 708 15.34 61.07 7.42
CA GLY A 708 16.06 62.34 7.59
C GLY A 708 15.52 63.50 6.72
N ARG A 709 15.00 63.20 5.53
CA ARG A 709 14.37 64.22 4.65
C ARG A 709 12.95 64.58 5.09
N ILE A 710 12.17 63.63 5.60
CA ILE A 710 10.78 63.85 6.05
C ILE A 710 10.75 64.61 7.40
N SER A 711 11.77 64.49 8.25
CA SER A 711 11.87 65.27 9.49
C SER A 711 12.27 66.74 9.30
N CYS A 712 12.71 67.16 8.11
CA CYS A 712 13.11 68.55 7.83
C CYS A 712 12.02 69.38 7.13
N GLU A 713 10.93 68.79 6.64
CA GLU A 713 9.96 69.51 5.78
C GLU A 713 8.49 69.48 6.24
N LEU A 714 8.17 69.17 7.50
CA LEU A 714 6.77 69.18 7.96
C LEU A 714 6.50 69.93 9.29
N PRO A 715 6.57 71.28 9.29
CA PRO A 715 5.61 72.12 9.98
C PRO A 715 4.68 72.75 8.94
N GLY A 716 3.60 72.05 8.62
CA GLY A 716 2.53 72.60 7.79
C GLY A 716 2.04 71.60 6.78
N LEU A 717 1.01 70.85 7.14
CA LEU A 717 -0.15 70.57 6.28
C LEU A 717 -1.10 69.68 7.08
N GLY A 718 -2.05 70.36 7.71
CA GLY A 718 -3.12 69.73 8.44
C GLY A 718 -4.19 69.14 7.52
N ARG A 719 -4.96 68.23 8.13
CA ARG A 719 -6.31 67.79 7.78
C ARG A 719 -6.48 67.19 6.40
N PHE A 720 -6.67 65.87 6.35
CA PHE A 720 -7.80 65.27 5.62
C PHE A 720 -8.17 63.93 6.25
N ARG A 721 -9.42 63.84 6.75
CA ARG A 721 -10.14 62.61 7.10
C ARG A 721 -10.91 62.18 5.86
N TRP A 722 -10.93 60.88 5.51
CA TRP A 722 -12.10 60.26 4.88
C TRP A 722 -12.19 58.77 5.22
N TRP A 723 -13.44 58.32 5.11
CA TRP A 723 -14.06 57.03 5.38
C TRP A 723 -13.52 55.86 4.55
#